data_AF-A0A0C2GIS4-F1
#
_entry.id   AF-A0A0C2GIS4-F1
#
_cell.length_a   1.000
_cell.length_b   1.000
_cell.length_c   1.000
_cell.angle_alpha   90.00
_cell.angle_beta   90.00
_cell.angle_gamma   90.00
#
_symmetry.space_group_name_H-M   'P 1'
#
loop_
_entity.id
_entity.type
_entity.pdbx_description
1 polymer ?
#
loop_
_entity_poly.entity_id
_entity_poly.type
_entity_poly.pdbx_seq_one_letter_code
_entity_poly.pdbx_strand_id
1 'polypeptide(L)'
;MSLSVLLELVLLGAGIHAESRCPDDSGMDDFTRGVVLDYHDNTRRSVAVGVLSNKTGFLGPARDMFKLEWDCDLEGEAKQIASNCPKEVPGNSAQNIGTFPGIGSDTNWINAVSAIVPWIFGVQWYGVTNSENKLTNPRLSNFANMVHSRSTKVGCGYKQCGELFTLICVYNKIGNKLGTVMWESGPACKSNADCSTYGGSTCRNKLCVAPSGKNGKTSTPTENLQHKIEKEGQTEDTNTKEENNPTDQKFEMCSKNKNLNDKARKNLVNTHNKFRSTLGKGLAKDPLGTNGIAPKAARMLKMIYDCEIEYNAQKHADSCVFKHSPSSQRPGLGENLWMTSAKNYGVDLAAVSASESWWSELKQNGVGPSNILTDALWNRPHKMIGHYTQMAWQNSYKLGCGIKWCPSMTYVVCQYGPAGNWMGSLIYDIGNPCTTDADCKCKGCKCSQEEALCIMPDTSTPTTNDKNSNADKEEQNRPNQENNENKKPSTDNNTKPKDDAGSHEKPAEPKDEAGSHEKPSEKNNTEKDQSTVPASCPSSQITEKQRQLFLDLHNNVRLNIALGKQPNKVRFLGPAQNMYKMEWDCQYEKDAQSMANVCGMSTWLGPASNRIAWSAGSNIAPSAVDGYIRNTFNYWIQAAKQQGAGNVYNNSALYSFANVAFSKITKIGCGYKACGGNLYINCVYSVNGAYTGTVLWENGSACQKDQDCTLYEDSKCEDRLCIAPKDAKLAVGGSDKMCPKNKNLNDKARQNLVDTHNKLRCVSRVS
;
A
#
# COMPACT_ATOMS: atom_id res chain seq x y z
N MET A 1 -2.75 -9.31 -7.44
CA MET A 1 -2.75 -7.97 -8.06
C MET A 1 -3.03 -6.95 -6.98
N SER A 2 -2.44 -5.76 -7.05
CA SER A 2 -2.81 -4.64 -6.17
C SER A 2 -4.15 -4.03 -6.62
N LEU A 3 -4.83 -3.31 -5.71
CA LEU A 3 -5.96 -2.42 -6.02
C LEU A 3 -5.66 -1.49 -7.21
N SER A 4 -4.39 -1.10 -7.39
CA SER A 4 -3.89 -0.24 -8.48
C SER A 4 -4.42 -0.63 -9.86
N VAL A 5 -4.34 -1.91 -10.22
CA VAL A 5 -4.62 -2.40 -11.59
C VAL A 5 -6.11 -2.31 -11.97
N LEU A 6 -6.99 -2.19 -10.99
CA LEU A 6 -8.43 -1.98 -11.22
C LEU A 6 -8.84 -0.51 -11.21
N LEU A 7 -8.03 0.37 -10.61
CA LEU A 7 -8.22 1.82 -10.71
C LEU A 7 -7.65 2.36 -12.04
N GLU A 8 -6.64 1.69 -12.61
CA GLU A 8 -6.00 2.03 -13.89
C GLU A 8 -6.95 2.04 -15.11
N LEU A 9 -8.11 1.35 -15.04
CA LEU A 9 -9.14 1.37 -16.09
C LEU A 9 -10.15 2.53 -15.98
N VAL A 10 -10.15 3.30 -14.89
CA VAL A 10 -11.22 4.28 -14.58
C VAL A 10 -10.95 5.67 -15.17
N LEU A 11 -9.68 6.08 -15.33
CA LEU A 11 -9.31 7.48 -15.56
C LEU A 11 -8.97 7.87 -17.01
N LEU A 12 -9.00 6.92 -17.96
CA LEU A 12 -8.77 7.21 -19.40
C LEU A 12 -10.02 7.73 -20.14
N GLY A 13 -11.08 8.12 -19.41
CA GLY A 13 -12.42 8.36 -19.98
C GLY A 13 -13.15 9.62 -19.50
N ALA A 14 -12.49 10.54 -18.78
CA ALA A 14 -13.12 11.75 -18.20
C ALA A 14 -13.51 12.82 -19.23
N GLY A 15 -14.36 12.47 -20.20
CA GLY A 15 -15.01 13.39 -21.12
C GLY A 15 -16.34 13.87 -20.54
N ILE A 16 -16.40 15.13 -20.11
CA ILE A 16 -17.56 15.76 -19.45
C ILE A 16 -18.84 15.53 -20.26
N HIS A 17 -19.74 14.67 -19.75
CA HIS A 17 -21.10 14.48 -20.26
C HIS A 17 -22.08 15.04 -19.23
N ALA A 18 -22.59 16.24 -19.48
CA ALA A 18 -23.66 16.83 -18.69
C ALA A 18 -25.02 16.43 -19.27
N GLU A 19 -25.65 15.38 -18.73
CA GLU A 19 -27.06 15.05 -19.01
C GLU A 19 -27.70 14.17 -17.91
N SER A 20 -27.60 14.60 -16.65
CA SER A 20 -28.27 13.94 -15.50
C SER A 20 -28.76 14.96 -14.46
N ARG A 21 -29.43 16.03 -14.91
CA ARG A 21 -30.05 17.05 -14.05
C ARG A 21 -31.26 16.50 -13.30
N CYS A 22 -31.00 15.78 -12.21
CA CYS A 22 -32.02 15.55 -11.19
C CYS A 22 -32.30 16.86 -10.43
N PRO A 23 -33.48 17.01 -9.78
CA PRO A 23 -33.83 18.25 -9.09
C PRO A 23 -32.83 18.59 -7.96
N ASP A 24 -32.64 19.88 -7.68
CA ASP A 24 -31.62 20.35 -6.72
C ASP A 24 -31.83 19.86 -5.28
N ASP A 25 -33.05 19.44 -4.92
CA ASP A 25 -33.38 18.91 -3.60
C ASP A 25 -32.77 17.52 -3.33
N SER A 26 -32.36 16.81 -4.39
CA SER A 26 -31.76 15.46 -4.39
C SER A 26 -30.59 15.30 -3.41
N GLY A 27 -29.72 16.32 -3.30
CA GLY A 27 -28.62 16.35 -2.33
C GLY A 27 -27.34 15.62 -2.74
N MET A 28 -27.28 15.04 -3.94
CA MET A 28 -26.05 14.68 -4.65
C MET A 28 -25.78 15.71 -5.76
N ASP A 29 -24.51 16.03 -6.02
CA ASP A 29 -24.11 16.89 -7.14
C ASP A 29 -23.85 16.08 -8.44
N ASP A 30 -24.01 16.72 -9.60
CA ASP A 30 -23.85 16.08 -10.93
C ASP A 30 -22.44 15.49 -11.15
N PHE A 31 -21.42 16.03 -10.48
CA PHE A 31 -20.06 15.49 -10.54
C PHE A 31 -19.98 14.15 -9.81
N THR A 32 -20.56 14.05 -8.61
CA THR A 32 -20.70 12.81 -7.85
C THR A 32 -21.56 11.78 -8.59
N ARG A 33 -22.66 12.20 -9.23
CA ARG A 33 -23.46 11.33 -10.14
C ARG A 33 -22.59 10.72 -11.23
N GLY A 34 -21.86 11.56 -11.96
CA GLY A 34 -20.97 11.14 -13.05
C GLY A 34 -19.90 10.15 -12.58
N VAL A 35 -19.20 10.48 -11.48
CA VAL A 35 -18.17 9.61 -10.88
C VAL A 35 -18.73 8.25 -10.45
N VAL A 36 -19.92 8.22 -9.84
CA VAL A 36 -20.57 6.97 -9.42
C VAL A 36 -21.03 6.15 -10.63
N LEU A 37 -21.60 6.78 -11.65
CA LEU A 37 -22.05 6.11 -12.88
C LEU A 37 -20.87 5.52 -13.66
N ASP A 38 -19.81 6.30 -13.88
CA ASP A 38 -18.59 5.85 -14.55
C ASP A 38 -17.93 4.69 -13.80
N TYR A 39 -17.94 4.68 -12.47
CA TYR A 39 -17.41 3.54 -11.71
C TYR A 39 -18.19 2.24 -12.00
N HIS A 40 -19.51 2.31 -12.07
CA HIS A 40 -20.35 1.16 -12.43
C HIS A 40 -20.11 0.72 -13.88
N ASP A 41 -20.15 1.64 -14.84
CA ASP A 41 -19.96 1.31 -16.26
C ASP A 41 -18.56 0.81 -16.59
N ASN A 42 -17.51 1.37 -15.98
CA ASN A 42 -16.14 0.86 -16.14
C ASN A 42 -16.01 -0.56 -15.56
N THR A 43 -16.71 -0.86 -14.47
CA THR A 43 -16.77 -2.23 -13.90
C THR A 43 -17.52 -3.18 -14.83
N ARG A 44 -18.70 -2.79 -15.30
CA ARG A 44 -19.53 -3.58 -16.25
C ARG A 44 -18.78 -3.83 -17.56
N ARG A 45 -18.08 -2.81 -18.08
CA ARG A 45 -17.20 -2.95 -19.26
C ARG A 45 -16.06 -3.93 -19.02
N SER A 46 -15.47 -3.91 -17.81
CA SER A 46 -14.38 -4.82 -17.43
C SER A 46 -14.83 -6.29 -17.33
N VAL A 47 -16.10 -6.53 -16.95
CA VAL A 47 -16.74 -7.86 -17.08
C VAL A 47 -16.98 -8.18 -18.55
N ALA A 48 -17.57 -7.26 -19.32
CA ALA A 48 -17.89 -7.48 -20.73
C ALA A 48 -16.67 -7.92 -21.56
N VAL A 49 -15.52 -7.24 -21.40
CA VAL A 49 -14.29 -7.58 -22.13
C VAL A 49 -13.45 -8.68 -21.47
N GLY A 50 -13.87 -9.23 -20.33
CA GLY A 50 -13.20 -10.35 -19.66
C GLY A 50 -11.88 -10.02 -18.96
N VAL A 51 -11.72 -8.79 -18.45
CA VAL A 51 -10.49 -8.34 -17.75
C VAL A 51 -10.68 -8.08 -16.25
N LEU A 52 -11.90 -8.16 -15.74
CA LEU A 52 -12.14 -8.06 -14.29
C LEU A 52 -11.61 -9.31 -13.58
N SER A 53 -10.70 -9.13 -12.61
CA SER A 53 -10.05 -10.24 -11.90
C SER A 53 -11.03 -11.09 -11.10
N ASN A 54 -10.96 -12.40 -11.28
CA ASN A 54 -11.69 -13.40 -10.51
C ASN A 54 -10.79 -13.98 -9.41
N LYS A 55 -11.34 -14.77 -8.48
CA LYS A 55 -10.56 -15.54 -7.49
C LYS A 55 -9.47 -16.41 -8.13
N THR A 56 -9.72 -16.89 -9.34
CA THR A 56 -8.76 -17.59 -10.21
C THR A 56 -8.84 -16.99 -11.60
N GLY A 57 -7.77 -16.31 -12.04
CA GLY A 57 -7.72 -15.67 -13.36
C GLY A 57 -8.62 -14.43 -13.48
N PHE A 58 -9.35 -14.34 -14.59
CA PHE A 58 -10.30 -13.27 -14.88
C PHE A 58 -11.70 -13.84 -15.05
N LEU A 59 -12.73 -12.98 -14.97
CA LEU A 59 -14.09 -13.35 -15.35
C LEU A 59 -14.17 -13.57 -16.86
N GLY A 60 -15.01 -14.54 -17.28
CA GLY A 60 -15.30 -14.73 -18.70
C GLY A 60 -16.02 -13.51 -19.29
N PRO A 61 -15.76 -13.16 -20.57
CA PRO A 61 -16.39 -12.01 -21.20
C PRO A 61 -17.91 -12.17 -21.27
N ALA A 62 -18.62 -11.04 -21.27
CA ALA A 62 -20.08 -10.99 -21.32
C ALA A 62 -20.60 -10.45 -22.66
N ARG A 63 -21.55 -11.17 -23.25
CA ARG A 63 -22.46 -10.58 -24.25
C ARG A 63 -23.55 -9.77 -23.56
N ASP A 64 -24.22 -8.89 -24.32
CA ASP A 64 -25.45 -8.22 -23.85
C ASP A 64 -25.31 -7.50 -22.48
N MET A 65 -24.11 -6.98 -22.17
CA MET A 65 -23.84 -6.17 -20.97
C MET A 65 -24.24 -4.72 -21.24
N PHE A 66 -25.30 -4.25 -20.61
CA PHE A 66 -25.81 -2.90 -20.84
C PHE A 66 -25.05 -1.83 -20.05
N LYS A 67 -24.87 -0.67 -20.68
CA LYS A 67 -24.51 0.59 -20.02
C LYS A 67 -25.66 1.00 -19.09
N LEU A 68 -25.33 1.59 -17.95
CA LEU A 68 -26.32 2.24 -17.10
C LEU A 68 -26.55 3.70 -17.54
N GLU A 69 -27.79 4.14 -17.39
CA GLU A 69 -28.19 5.54 -17.39
C GLU A 69 -28.55 5.96 -15.96
N TRP A 70 -28.31 7.23 -15.60
CA TRP A 70 -28.73 7.73 -14.29
C TRP A 70 -30.24 7.93 -14.26
N ASP A 71 -30.88 7.56 -13.16
CA ASP A 71 -32.32 7.70 -12.97
C ASP A 71 -32.63 8.40 -11.64
N CYS A 72 -33.34 9.52 -11.75
CA CYS A 72 -33.63 10.41 -10.61
C CYS A 72 -34.69 9.85 -9.66
N ASP A 73 -35.58 8.96 -10.13
CA ASP A 73 -36.59 8.32 -9.28
C ASP A 73 -35.90 7.24 -8.42
N LEU A 74 -34.98 6.47 -9.03
CA LEU A 74 -34.12 5.53 -8.30
C LEU A 74 -33.16 6.23 -7.34
N GLU A 75 -32.68 7.43 -7.67
CA GLU A 75 -31.91 8.27 -6.74
C GLU A 75 -32.78 8.72 -5.56
N GLY A 76 -34.03 9.13 -5.81
CA GLY A 76 -35.00 9.45 -4.77
C GLY A 76 -35.23 8.29 -3.80
N GLU A 77 -35.44 7.07 -4.32
CA GLU A 77 -35.55 5.85 -3.50
C GLU A 77 -34.26 5.61 -2.70
N ALA A 78 -33.09 5.65 -3.36
CA ALA A 78 -31.79 5.43 -2.74
C ALA A 78 -31.52 6.42 -1.59
N LYS A 79 -31.82 7.70 -1.82
CA LYS A 79 -31.74 8.78 -0.82
C LYS A 79 -32.70 8.55 0.35
N GLN A 80 -33.93 8.14 0.09
CA GLN A 80 -34.91 7.82 1.14
C GLN A 80 -34.44 6.65 2.00
N ILE A 81 -33.92 5.58 1.39
CA ILE A 81 -33.32 4.44 2.10
C ILE A 81 -32.11 4.90 2.92
N ALA A 82 -31.18 5.65 2.32
CA ALA A 82 -29.99 6.16 3.00
C ALA A 82 -30.35 7.05 4.20
N SER A 83 -31.42 7.83 4.11
CA SER A 83 -31.85 8.75 5.18
C SER A 83 -32.18 8.05 6.50
N ASN A 84 -32.60 6.77 6.45
CA ASN A 84 -32.87 5.92 7.62
C ASN A 84 -31.61 5.29 8.25
N CYS A 85 -30.42 5.55 7.70
CA CYS A 85 -29.14 4.98 8.14
C CYS A 85 -29.15 3.44 8.36
N PRO A 86 -29.62 2.64 7.36
CA PRO A 86 -29.69 1.19 7.48
C PRO A 86 -28.31 0.55 7.67
N LYS A 87 -28.28 -0.60 8.36
CA LYS A 87 -27.08 -1.43 8.51
C LYS A 87 -26.91 -2.45 7.38
N GLU A 88 -28.02 -2.80 6.74
CA GLU A 88 -28.13 -3.74 5.63
C GLU A 88 -29.34 -3.37 4.76
N VAL A 89 -29.36 -3.82 3.51
CA VAL A 89 -30.52 -3.71 2.60
C VAL A 89 -31.17 -5.07 2.42
N PRO A 90 -32.47 -5.16 2.09
CA PRO A 90 -33.17 -6.44 1.96
C PRO A 90 -32.51 -7.37 0.94
N GLY A 91 -32.41 -8.67 1.28
CA GLY A 91 -31.99 -9.69 0.32
C GLY A 91 -33.02 -9.89 -0.80
N ASN A 92 -32.57 -10.30 -1.97
CA ASN A 92 -33.39 -10.42 -3.20
C ASN A 92 -33.99 -9.08 -3.69
N SER A 93 -33.31 -7.96 -3.42
CA SER A 93 -33.70 -6.60 -3.84
C SER A 93 -32.75 -6.02 -4.89
N ALA A 94 -33.20 -5.00 -5.61
CA ALA A 94 -32.34 -4.26 -6.53
C ALA A 94 -31.54 -3.14 -5.81
N GLN A 95 -31.19 -3.34 -4.54
CA GLN A 95 -30.54 -2.35 -3.68
C GLN A 95 -29.16 -2.82 -3.23
N ASN A 96 -28.21 -1.89 -3.15
CA ASN A 96 -26.86 -2.08 -2.61
C ASN A 96 -26.61 -1.09 -1.47
N ILE A 97 -25.76 -1.49 -0.51
CA ILE A 97 -25.26 -0.61 0.57
C ILE A 97 -23.73 -0.64 0.64
N GLY A 98 -23.14 0.54 0.79
CA GLY A 98 -21.72 0.74 1.09
C GLY A 98 -21.56 1.77 2.21
N THR A 99 -20.58 1.57 3.08
CA THR A 99 -20.29 2.49 4.19
C THR A 99 -18.79 2.81 4.27
N PHE A 100 -18.47 4.07 4.58
CA PHE A 100 -17.10 4.56 4.65
C PHE A 100 -16.98 5.68 5.71
N PRO A 101 -15.87 5.82 6.46
CA PRO A 101 -15.69 6.96 7.37
C PRO A 101 -15.60 8.28 6.59
N GLY A 102 -16.60 9.16 6.75
CA GLY A 102 -16.76 10.34 5.88
C GLY A 102 -15.72 11.45 6.13
N ILE A 103 -15.09 11.95 5.07
CA ILE A 103 -13.99 12.95 5.16
C ILE A 103 -14.53 14.38 4.90
N GLY A 104 -15.67 14.72 5.50
CA GLY A 104 -16.37 16.00 5.36
C GLY A 104 -17.33 16.08 4.17
N SER A 105 -18.12 17.17 4.13
CA SER A 105 -19.18 17.42 3.14
C SER A 105 -18.67 17.70 1.73
N ASP A 106 -17.46 18.24 1.61
CA ASP A 106 -16.97 18.82 0.35
C ASP A 106 -16.23 17.75 -0.50
N THR A 107 -16.26 16.49 -0.05
CA THR A 107 -15.57 15.33 -0.62
C THR A 107 -16.52 14.16 -0.93
N ASN A 108 -17.83 14.41 -1.08
CA ASN A 108 -18.84 13.35 -1.22
C ASN A 108 -18.58 12.36 -2.36
N TRP A 109 -17.99 12.79 -3.48
CA TRP A 109 -17.57 11.88 -4.55
C TRP A 109 -16.47 10.89 -4.11
N ILE A 110 -15.53 11.30 -3.26
CA ILE A 110 -14.51 10.43 -2.66
C ILE A 110 -15.16 9.43 -1.71
N ASN A 111 -16.04 9.93 -0.84
CA ASN A 111 -16.77 9.11 0.13
C ASN A 111 -17.64 8.06 -0.60
N ALA A 112 -18.32 8.45 -1.69
CA ALA A 112 -19.14 7.57 -2.51
C ALA A 112 -18.32 6.48 -3.23
N VAL A 113 -17.23 6.84 -3.93
CA VAL A 113 -16.34 5.83 -4.54
C VAL A 113 -15.78 4.87 -3.49
N SER A 114 -15.36 5.39 -2.33
CA SER A 114 -14.82 4.57 -1.24
C SER A 114 -15.85 3.62 -0.63
N ALA A 115 -17.14 3.97 -0.66
CA ALA A 115 -18.25 3.10 -0.25
C ALA A 115 -18.59 2.01 -1.30
N ILE A 116 -18.37 2.28 -2.59
CA ILE A 116 -18.66 1.35 -3.70
C ILE A 116 -17.53 0.32 -3.91
N VAL A 117 -16.27 0.75 -3.81
CA VAL A 117 -15.06 -0.07 -4.07
C VAL A 117 -15.10 -1.48 -3.43
N PRO A 118 -15.54 -1.65 -2.16
CA PRO A 118 -15.65 -2.98 -1.54
C PRO A 118 -16.57 -3.98 -2.25
N TRP A 119 -17.54 -3.52 -3.04
CA TRP A 119 -18.52 -4.40 -3.70
C TRP A 119 -17.86 -5.31 -4.74
N ILE A 120 -16.80 -4.85 -5.42
CA ILE A 120 -16.05 -5.66 -6.39
C ILE A 120 -15.17 -6.70 -5.70
N PHE A 121 -14.61 -6.39 -4.53
CA PHE A 121 -13.61 -7.25 -3.88
C PHE A 121 -14.16 -8.65 -3.55
N GLY A 122 -15.45 -8.81 -3.26
CA GLY A 122 -16.05 -10.14 -3.04
C GLY A 122 -15.70 -11.17 -4.14
N VAL A 123 -15.60 -10.72 -5.40
CA VAL A 123 -15.28 -11.56 -6.56
C VAL A 123 -13.86 -12.15 -6.48
N GLN A 124 -12.88 -11.39 -5.99
CA GLN A 124 -11.49 -11.82 -5.93
C GLN A 124 -11.21 -12.78 -4.76
N TRP A 125 -12.05 -12.78 -3.71
CA TRP A 125 -11.91 -13.68 -2.56
C TRP A 125 -12.81 -14.92 -2.66
N TYR A 126 -14.06 -14.76 -3.12
CA TYR A 126 -15.04 -15.85 -3.18
C TYR A 126 -15.11 -16.52 -4.55
N GLY A 127 -14.98 -15.73 -5.61
CA GLY A 127 -15.01 -16.17 -7.00
C GLY A 127 -16.42 -16.31 -7.57
N VAL A 128 -16.57 -15.96 -8.85
CA VAL A 128 -17.65 -16.52 -9.67
C VAL A 128 -17.10 -17.82 -10.26
N THR A 129 -17.60 -18.94 -9.74
CA THR A 129 -16.99 -20.27 -9.92
C THR A 129 -17.79 -21.22 -10.81
N ASN A 130 -19.01 -20.84 -11.19
CA ASN A 130 -19.85 -21.61 -12.12
C ASN A 130 -19.81 -20.98 -13.53
N SER A 131 -19.85 -21.82 -14.56
CA SER A 131 -19.75 -21.44 -15.98
C SER A 131 -20.93 -20.61 -16.51
N GLU A 132 -22.04 -20.59 -15.78
CA GLU A 132 -23.28 -19.87 -16.12
C GLU A 132 -23.31 -18.45 -15.50
N ASN A 133 -22.26 -18.04 -14.79
CA ASN A 133 -22.15 -16.78 -14.04
C ASN A 133 -23.35 -16.50 -13.11
N LYS A 134 -23.97 -17.55 -12.56
CA LYS A 134 -25.06 -17.43 -11.58
C LYS A 134 -24.54 -16.96 -10.23
N LEU A 135 -25.34 -16.17 -9.53
CA LEU A 135 -25.09 -15.80 -8.15
C LEU A 135 -25.34 -17.00 -7.23
N THR A 136 -24.28 -17.75 -6.90
CA THR A 136 -24.35 -18.91 -5.98
C THR A 136 -23.85 -18.60 -4.57
N ASN A 137 -23.27 -17.41 -4.34
CA ASN A 137 -22.74 -17.01 -3.04
C ASN A 137 -23.30 -15.63 -2.63
N PRO A 138 -24.08 -15.51 -1.54
CA PRO A 138 -24.71 -14.25 -1.14
C PRO A 138 -23.71 -13.15 -0.73
N ARG A 139 -22.43 -13.49 -0.51
CA ARG A 139 -21.37 -12.48 -0.30
C ARG A 139 -20.99 -11.71 -1.58
N LEU A 140 -21.55 -12.09 -2.73
CA LEU A 140 -21.44 -11.36 -4.00
C LEU A 140 -22.68 -10.52 -4.32
N SER A 141 -23.65 -10.38 -3.41
CA SER A 141 -24.92 -9.66 -3.65
C SER A 141 -24.73 -8.26 -4.24
N ASN A 142 -23.86 -7.43 -3.66
CA ASN A 142 -23.65 -6.06 -4.16
C ASN A 142 -23.00 -6.06 -5.56
N PHE A 143 -22.04 -6.97 -5.80
CA PHE A 143 -21.46 -7.17 -7.12
C PHE A 143 -22.51 -7.59 -8.15
N ALA A 144 -23.37 -8.54 -7.80
CA ALA A 144 -24.38 -9.10 -8.69
C ALA A 144 -25.38 -8.05 -9.18
N ASN A 145 -25.86 -7.17 -8.29
CA ASN A 145 -26.68 -6.02 -8.67
C ASN A 145 -25.92 -5.06 -9.62
N MET A 146 -24.68 -4.70 -9.27
CA MET A 146 -23.83 -3.80 -10.06
C MET A 146 -23.56 -4.32 -11.47
N VAL A 147 -23.30 -5.63 -11.65
CA VAL A 147 -22.93 -6.23 -12.95
C VAL A 147 -24.04 -7.03 -13.62
N HIS A 148 -25.28 -6.99 -13.12
CA HIS A 148 -26.37 -7.69 -13.77
C HIS A 148 -26.59 -7.14 -15.18
N SER A 149 -26.40 -7.97 -16.21
CA SER A 149 -26.21 -7.50 -17.59
C SER A 149 -27.43 -6.75 -18.14
N ARG A 150 -28.63 -7.12 -17.68
CA ARG A 150 -29.92 -6.56 -18.09
C ARG A 150 -30.35 -5.30 -17.31
N SER A 151 -29.60 -4.89 -16.28
CA SER A 151 -29.80 -3.57 -15.65
C SER A 151 -29.43 -2.47 -16.66
N THR A 152 -30.30 -1.47 -16.81
CA THR A 152 -30.09 -0.31 -17.72
C THR A 152 -30.16 1.03 -17.01
N LYS A 153 -30.62 1.07 -15.76
CA LYS A 153 -30.72 2.28 -14.95
C LYS A 153 -30.22 2.07 -13.53
N VAL A 154 -29.62 3.12 -12.96
CA VAL A 154 -29.20 3.21 -11.55
C VAL A 154 -29.45 4.61 -11.02
N GLY A 155 -29.79 4.72 -9.75
CA GLY A 155 -29.71 5.97 -8.98
C GLY A 155 -29.09 5.68 -7.62
N CYS A 156 -28.30 6.61 -7.08
CA CYS A 156 -27.64 6.42 -5.80
C CYS A 156 -27.78 7.67 -4.92
N GLY A 157 -28.01 7.47 -3.63
CA GLY A 157 -28.16 8.53 -2.63
C GLY A 157 -27.41 8.18 -1.36
N TYR A 158 -26.92 9.19 -0.64
CA TYR A 158 -26.12 9.00 0.57
C TYR A 158 -26.63 9.78 1.77
N LYS A 159 -26.19 9.37 2.95
CA LYS A 159 -26.41 10.07 4.22
C LYS A 159 -25.20 9.90 5.13
N GLN A 160 -24.81 10.97 5.81
CA GLN A 160 -23.88 10.87 6.93
C GLN A 160 -24.63 10.33 8.17
N CYS A 161 -24.20 9.17 8.65
CA CYS A 161 -24.83 8.34 9.66
C CYS A 161 -23.87 8.14 10.84
N GLY A 162 -23.79 9.17 11.70
CA GLY A 162 -22.72 9.29 12.68
C GLY A 162 -21.38 9.54 11.99
N GLU A 163 -20.38 8.70 12.24
CA GLU A 163 -19.07 8.77 11.57
C GLU A 163 -19.08 8.19 10.14
N LEU A 164 -20.07 7.36 9.80
CA LEU A 164 -20.13 6.65 8.52
C LEU A 164 -20.93 7.43 7.48
N PHE A 165 -20.30 7.71 6.35
CA PHE A 165 -20.98 8.02 5.09
C PHE A 165 -21.59 6.72 4.56
N THR A 166 -22.93 6.64 4.54
CA THR A 166 -23.68 5.50 4.00
C THR A 166 -24.18 5.86 2.61
N LEU A 167 -23.75 5.10 1.60
CA LEU A 167 -24.25 5.17 0.22
C LEU A 167 -25.19 4.00 -0.04
N ILE A 168 -26.34 4.30 -0.63
CA ILE A 168 -27.25 3.33 -1.25
C ILE A 168 -27.22 3.53 -2.76
N CYS A 169 -27.27 2.44 -3.52
CA CYS A 169 -27.57 2.45 -4.95
C CYS A 169 -28.74 1.52 -5.24
N VAL A 170 -29.70 1.97 -6.05
CA VAL A 170 -30.86 1.21 -6.51
C VAL A 170 -30.79 1.05 -8.02
N TYR A 171 -31.09 -0.15 -8.52
CA TYR A 171 -31.05 -0.51 -9.93
C TYR A 171 -32.44 -0.89 -10.44
N ASN A 172 -32.69 -0.77 -11.75
CA ASN A 172 -34.00 -1.16 -12.32
C ASN A 172 -34.22 -2.68 -12.49
N LYS A 173 -33.33 -3.54 -11.97
CA LYS A 173 -33.40 -5.01 -12.03
C LYS A 173 -32.71 -5.63 -10.80
N ILE A 174 -33.27 -6.74 -10.29
CA ILE A 174 -32.72 -7.49 -9.15
C ILE A 174 -31.63 -8.45 -9.63
N GLY A 175 -30.36 -8.13 -9.36
CA GLY A 175 -29.23 -9.03 -9.58
C GLY A 175 -28.89 -9.91 -8.37
N ASN A 176 -29.16 -9.46 -7.14
CA ASN A 176 -28.70 -10.10 -5.91
C ASN A 176 -29.49 -11.33 -5.42
N LYS A 177 -30.49 -11.79 -6.18
CA LYS A 177 -31.24 -13.01 -5.87
C LYS A 177 -30.39 -14.25 -6.19
N LEU A 178 -30.32 -15.19 -5.24
CA LEU A 178 -29.57 -16.45 -5.44
C LEU A 178 -30.12 -17.24 -6.63
N GLY A 179 -29.22 -17.79 -7.44
CA GLY A 179 -29.53 -18.49 -8.69
C GLY A 179 -29.67 -17.60 -9.92
N THR A 180 -29.78 -16.27 -9.77
CA THR A 180 -29.85 -15.33 -10.90
C THR A 180 -28.55 -15.35 -11.72
N VAL A 181 -28.67 -15.49 -13.04
CA VAL A 181 -27.57 -15.28 -14.00
C VAL A 181 -27.16 -13.80 -13.96
N MET A 182 -25.93 -13.51 -13.52
CA MET A 182 -25.44 -12.14 -13.46
C MET A 182 -25.19 -11.62 -14.88
N TRP A 183 -24.52 -12.40 -15.74
CA TRP A 183 -24.38 -12.13 -17.17
C TRP A 183 -24.25 -13.40 -18.00
N GLU A 184 -24.55 -13.30 -19.29
CA GLU A 184 -24.41 -14.41 -20.23
C GLU A 184 -23.01 -14.40 -20.86
N SER A 185 -22.32 -15.54 -20.83
CA SER A 185 -20.96 -15.69 -21.40
C SER A 185 -20.97 -15.46 -22.91
N GLY A 186 -20.09 -14.59 -23.40
CA GLY A 186 -19.96 -14.27 -24.83
C GLY A 186 -19.10 -13.05 -25.11
N PRO A 187 -18.81 -12.72 -26.37
CA PRO A 187 -18.01 -11.55 -26.70
C PRO A 187 -18.76 -10.24 -26.41
N ALA A 188 -18.08 -9.26 -25.80
CA ALA A 188 -18.57 -7.89 -25.73
C ALA A 188 -18.85 -7.31 -27.13
N CYS A 189 -19.89 -6.49 -27.21
CA CYS A 189 -20.42 -5.97 -28.47
C CYS A 189 -19.36 -5.31 -29.37
N LYS A 190 -19.50 -5.48 -30.69
CA LYS A 190 -18.67 -4.86 -31.73
C LYS A 190 -19.50 -3.94 -32.62
N SER A 191 -20.80 -4.21 -32.69
CA SER A 191 -21.82 -3.59 -33.53
C SER A 191 -23.15 -3.55 -32.78
N ASN A 192 -24.14 -2.82 -33.32
CA ASN A 192 -25.48 -2.77 -32.73
C ASN A 192 -26.20 -4.14 -32.76
N ALA A 193 -25.84 -5.02 -33.69
CA ALA A 193 -26.43 -6.36 -33.81
C ALA A 193 -25.99 -7.32 -32.69
N ASP A 194 -24.91 -7.02 -31.96
CA ASP A 194 -24.43 -7.81 -30.81
C ASP A 194 -25.19 -7.48 -29.50
N CYS A 195 -26.26 -6.68 -29.57
CA CYS A 195 -27.06 -6.20 -28.43
C CYS A 195 -28.52 -6.66 -28.59
N SER A 196 -28.82 -7.88 -28.13
CA SER A 196 -30.07 -8.58 -28.41
C SER A 196 -31.19 -8.37 -27.38
N THR A 197 -30.86 -8.03 -26.13
CA THR A 197 -31.81 -8.01 -24.98
C THR A 197 -32.92 -6.98 -25.14
N TYR A 198 -32.62 -5.84 -25.76
CA TYR A 198 -33.56 -4.75 -25.98
C TYR A 198 -33.53 -4.33 -27.46
N GLY A 199 -34.64 -4.52 -28.18
CA GLY A 199 -34.71 -4.22 -29.61
C GLY A 199 -34.40 -2.76 -29.93
N GLY A 200 -33.53 -2.51 -30.91
CA GLY A 200 -33.07 -1.16 -31.27
C GLY A 200 -31.87 -0.64 -30.46
N SER A 201 -31.25 -1.47 -29.62
CA SER A 201 -30.04 -1.10 -28.87
C SER A 201 -28.85 -0.75 -29.79
N THR A 202 -27.89 0.01 -29.24
CA THR A 202 -26.62 0.34 -29.93
C THR A 202 -25.41 -0.10 -29.13
N CYS A 203 -24.28 -0.41 -29.78
CA CYS A 203 -23.03 -0.72 -29.07
C CYS A 203 -22.16 0.54 -28.92
N ARG A 204 -21.78 0.88 -27.69
CA ARG A 204 -20.82 1.98 -27.40
C ARG A 204 -19.80 1.51 -26.38
N ASN A 205 -18.51 1.67 -26.68
CA ASN A 205 -17.40 1.35 -25.77
C ASN A 205 -17.54 -0.02 -25.06
N LYS A 206 -17.86 -1.07 -25.82
CA LYS A 206 -18.04 -2.46 -25.34
C LYS A 206 -19.22 -2.71 -24.40
N LEU A 207 -20.14 -1.75 -24.29
CA LEU A 207 -21.43 -1.88 -23.61
C LEU A 207 -22.58 -1.67 -24.61
N CYS A 208 -23.69 -2.35 -24.37
CA CYS A 208 -24.93 -2.12 -25.09
C CYS A 208 -25.68 -0.94 -24.47
N VAL A 209 -26.21 -0.03 -25.27
CA VAL A 209 -27.02 1.11 -24.84
C VAL A 209 -28.45 0.85 -25.30
N ALA A 210 -29.36 0.78 -24.34
CA ALA A 210 -30.78 0.56 -24.61
C ALA A 210 -31.39 1.77 -25.35
N PRO A 211 -32.52 1.61 -26.07
CA PRO A 211 -33.20 2.74 -26.69
C PRO A 211 -33.76 3.68 -25.62
N SER A 212 -33.42 4.97 -25.70
CA SER A 212 -33.96 6.00 -24.82
C SER A 212 -35.47 6.13 -25.01
N GLY A 213 -36.24 5.65 -24.03
CA GLY A 213 -37.69 5.49 -24.15
C GLY A 213 -38.46 6.80 -24.16
N LYS A 214 -39.05 7.16 -25.31
CA LYS A 214 -40.27 7.99 -25.31
C LYS A 214 -41.43 7.17 -24.72
N ASN A 215 -42.31 7.84 -23.97
CA ASN A 215 -43.42 7.24 -23.21
C ASN A 215 -44.15 6.07 -23.91
N GLY A 216 -43.89 4.84 -23.45
CA GLY A 216 -44.70 3.65 -23.71
C GLY A 216 -45.49 3.29 -22.45
N LYS A 217 -46.82 3.14 -22.56
CA LYS A 217 -47.70 2.98 -21.39
C LYS A 217 -47.67 1.57 -20.77
N THR A 218 -47.53 1.55 -19.45
CA THR A 218 -48.14 0.63 -18.47
C THR A 218 -48.62 -0.77 -18.88
N SER A 219 -48.13 -1.78 -18.15
CA SER A 219 -48.97 -2.91 -17.70
C SER A 219 -48.57 -3.33 -16.27
N THR A 220 -49.16 -2.66 -15.26
CA THR A 220 -49.18 -3.13 -13.86
C THR A 220 -50.16 -4.31 -13.72
N PRO A 221 -49.93 -5.26 -12.79
CA PRO A 221 -50.19 -5.09 -11.35
C PRO A 221 -48.91 -5.26 -10.50
N THR A 222 -48.71 -4.65 -9.34
CA THR A 222 -49.62 -4.22 -8.25
C THR A 222 -50.36 -5.35 -7.56
N GLU A 223 -49.69 -6.06 -6.63
CA GLU A 223 -50.40 -6.67 -5.52
C GLU A 223 -49.53 -6.70 -4.25
N ASN A 224 -50.13 -6.34 -3.11
CA ASN A 224 -49.52 -6.51 -1.79
C ASN A 224 -49.69 -7.97 -1.35
N LEU A 225 -48.75 -8.53 -0.59
CA LEU A 225 -49.07 -9.69 0.25
C LEU A 225 -48.25 -9.69 1.55
N GLN A 226 -48.95 -9.31 2.62
CA GLN A 226 -48.57 -9.55 4.01
C GLN A 226 -48.61 -11.06 4.30
N HIS A 227 -47.82 -11.53 5.28
CA HIS A 227 -47.92 -12.82 5.99
C HIS A 227 -49.00 -13.85 5.56
N LYS A 228 -48.55 -15.09 5.28
CA LYS A 228 -49.07 -16.25 6.01
C LYS A 228 -48.05 -17.41 6.10
N ILE A 229 -48.31 -18.33 7.03
CA ILE A 229 -47.54 -19.56 7.29
C ILE A 229 -48.52 -20.73 7.17
N GLU A 230 -48.19 -21.71 6.34
CA GLU A 230 -48.61 -23.13 6.38
C GLU A 230 -47.71 -23.83 5.33
N LYS A 231 -46.90 -24.88 5.59
CA LYS A 231 -47.02 -26.22 6.21
C LYS A 231 -47.19 -27.34 5.18
N GLU A 232 -46.69 -28.52 5.56
CA GLU A 232 -46.67 -29.80 4.81
C GLU A 232 -45.67 -29.84 3.63
N GLY A 233 -44.96 -30.95 3.36
CA GLY A 233 -44.92 -32.24 4.06
C GLY A 233 -43.54 -32.93 3.98
N GLN A 234 -43.29 -33.89 4.86
CA GLN A 234 -42.04 -34.67 4.90
C GLN A 234 -42.04 -35.80 3.87
N THR A 235 -40.86 -36.08 3.30
CA THR A 235 -40.31 -37.44 3.29
C THR A 235 -38.85 -37.36 3.68
N GLU A 236 -38.49 -38.11 4.72
CA GLU A 236 -37.11 -38.23 5.19
C GLU A 236 -36.36 -39.23 4.31
N ASP A 237 -35.04 -39.05 4.20
CA ASP A 237 -34.14 -40.20 4.13
C ASP A 237 -32.92 -39.89 5.02
N THR A 238 -32.43 -40.89 5.75
CA THR A 238 -31.77 -40.64 7.05
C THR A 238 -30.32 -41.11 7.15
N ASN A 239 -29.66 -40.61 8.20
CA ASN A 239 -28.39 -41.09 8.74
C ASN A 239 -27.11 -40.90 7.90
N THR A 240 -26.35 -39.88 8.29
CA THR A 240 -25.01 -40.18 8.86
C THR A 240 -24.64 -39.20 9.99
N LYS A 241 -25.21 -39.48 11.18
CA LYS A 241 -24.81 -39.14 12.56
C LYS A 241 -24.13 -37.78 12.87
N GLU A 242 -24.72 -37.09 13.84
CA GLU A 242 -24.14 -35.92 14.52
C GLU A 242 -22.97 -36.29 15.45
N GLU A 243 -21.94 -35.42 15.49
CA GLU A 243 -21.17 -35.02 16.68
C GLU A 243 -20.60 -33.60 16.39
N ASN A 244 -20.60 -32.61 17.29
CA ASN A 244 -21.23 -32.49 18.61
C ASN A 244 -21.47 -30.99 18.98
N ASN A 245 -22.16 -30.74 20.10
CA ASN A 245 -22.54 -29.39 20.60
C ASN A 245 -21.34 -28.46 20.94
N PRO A 246 -21.51 -27.13 21.02
CA PRO A 246 -20.43 -26.14 21.10
C PRO A 246 -19.82 -25.95 22.52
N THR A 247 -19.70 -27.03 23.30
CA THR A 247 -19.22 -27.00 24.70
C THR A 247 -17.91 -27.74 24.96
N ASP A 248 -17.42 -28.60 24.05
CA ASP A 248 -16.18 -29.38 24.25
C ASP A 248 -14.97 -28.83 23.47
N GLN A 249 -14.61 -27.55 23.70
CA GLN A 249 -13.30 -27.05 23.29
C GLN A 249 -12.23 -27.59 24.24
N LYS A 250 -11.58 -28.69 23.85
CA LYS A 250 -10.39 -29.22 24.52
C LYS A 250 -9.21 -28.24 24.39
N PHE A 251 -8.58 -27.97 25.54
CA PHE A 251 -7.36 -27.16 25.70
C PHE A 251 -6.22 -28.04 26.24
N GLU A 252 -6.07 -29.24 25.68
CA GLU A 252 -5.17 -30.29 26.16
C GLU A 252 -3.71 -30.00 25.77
N MET A 253 -3.46 -29.27 24.67
CA MET A 253 -2.10 -28.91 24.27
C MET A 253 -1.45 -27.85 25.19
N CYS A 254 -2.17 -26.76 25.51
CA CYS A 254 -1.64 -25.67 26.34
C CYS A 254 -2.72 -25.12 27.29
N SER A 255 -2.67 -25.54 28.55
CA SER A 255 -3.67 -25.21 29.58
C SER A 255 -3.69 -23.74 30.04
N LYS A 256 -2.60 -22.99 29.82
CA LYS A 256 -2.43 -21.59 30.25
C LYS A 256 -3.23 -20.57 29.42
N ASN A 257 -3.59 -20.88 28.18
CA ASN A 257 -4.28 -19.95 27.27
C ASN A 257 -5.61 -20.54 26.79
N LYS A 258 -6.71 -19.87 27.09
CA LYS A 258 -8.08 -20.25 26.67
C LYS A 258 -8.62 -19.42 25.49
N ASN A 259 -7.86 -18.44 25.00
CA ASN A 259 -8.23 -17.63 23.83
C ASN A 259 -7.90 -18.35 22.49
N LEU A 260 -7.06 -19.38 22.54
CA LEU A 260 -6.72 -20.24 21.41
C LEU A 260 -7.07 -21.69 21.73
N ASN A 261 -7.64 -22.40 20.76
CA ASN A 261 -8.01 -23.81 20.89
C ASN A 261 -7.03 -24.73 20.16
N ASP A 262 -7.05 -26.02 20.51
CA ASP A 262 -6.08 -26.99 19.98
C ASP A 262 -6.18 -27.18 18.47
N LYS A 263 -7.35 -26.92 17.86
CA LYS A 263 -7.51 -26.90 16.39
C LYS A 263 -6.69 -25.77 15.76
N ALA A 264 -6.73 -24.56 16.33
CA ALA A 264 -5.93 -23.44 15.85
C ALA A 264 -4.43 -23.65 16.10
N ARG A 265 -4.03 -24.20 17.25
CA ARG A 265 -2.63 -24.61 17.54
C ARG A 265 -2.11 -25.61 16.50
N LYS A 266 -2.89 -26.67 16.22
CA LYS A 266 -2.60 -27.67 15.19
C LYS A 266 -2.52 -27.03 13.80
N ASN A 267 -3.45 -26.15 13.43
CA ASN A 267 -3.40 -25.41 12.16
C ASN A 267 -2.10 -24.60 12.00
N LEU A 268 -1.69 -23.86 13.03
CA LEU A 268 -0.45 -23.06 13.01
C LEU A 268 0.77 -23.93 12.73
N VAL A 269 1.05 -24.92 13.58
CA VAL A 269 2.25 -25.75 13.47
C VAL A 269 2.25 -26.64 12.22
N ASN A 270 1.08 -27.17 11.81
CA ASN A 270 0.96 -27.99 10.62
C ASN A 270 1.12 -27.17 9.33
N THR A 271 0.57 -25.95 9.25
CA THR A 271 0.79 -25.07 8.10
C THR A 271 2.25 -24.64 7.99
N HIS A 272 2.91 -24.29 9.10
CA HIS A 272 4.34 -23.99 9.12
C HIS A 272 5.19 -25.20 8.65
N ASN A 273 4.94 -26.40 9.18
CA ASN A 273 5.68 -27.61 8.79
C ASN A 273 5.40 -28.04 7.34
N LYS A 274 4.16 -27.94 6.86
CA LYS A 274 3.80 -28.19 5.45
C LYS A 274 4.58 -27.27 4.51
N PHE A 275 4.69 -25.99 4.87
CA PHE A 275 5.45 -25.01 4.11
C PHE A 275 6.96 -25.27 4.15
N ARG A 276 7.54 -25.53 5.33
CA ARG A 276 8.96 -25.92 5.51
C ARG A 276 9.31 -27.22 4.74
N SER A 277 8.41 -28.21 4.73
CA SER A 277 8.52 -29.43 3.92
C SER A 277 8.52 -29.15 2.41
N THR A 278 7.58 -28.31 1.95
CA THR A 278 7.48 -27.88 0.54
C THR A 278 8.75 -27.16 0.08
N LEU A 279 9.35 -26.37 0.97
CA LEU A 279 10.62 -25.68 0.75
C LEU A 279 11.81 -26.64 0.72
N GLY A 280 11.94 -27.54 1.71
CA GLY A 280 13.01 -28.54 1.79
C GLY A 280 13.09 -29.45 0.56
N LYS A 281 11.92 -29.84 0.03
CA LYS A 281 11.80 -30.64 -1.21
C LYS A 281 12.15 -29.86 -2.50
N GLY A 282 12.24 -28.53 -2.45
CA GLY A 282 12.44 -27.68 -3.63
C GLY A 282 11.19 -27.56 -4.49
N LEU A 283 10.02 -27.39 -3.85
CA LEU A 283 8.71 -27.23 -4.52
C LEU A 283 8.10 -25.82 -4.30
N ALA A 284 8.73 -25.00 -3.46
CA ALA A 284 8.29 -23.64 -3.17
C ALA A 284 8.66 -22.68 -4.31
N LYS A 285 7.68 -21.93 -4.83
CA LYS A 285 7.89 -20.98 -5.93
C LYS A 285 8.52 -19.68 -5.45
N ASP A 286 9.63 -19.30 -6.08
CA ASP A 286 10.37 -18.06 -5.85
C ASP A 286 10.61 -17.37 -7.21
N PRO A 287 10.04 -16.18 -7.48
CA PRO A 287 10.22 -15.48 -8.75
C PRO A 287 11.66 -15.00 -9.03
N LEU A 288 12.56 -15.10 -8.06
CA LEU A 288 14.00 -14.82 -8.20
C LEU A 288 14.86 -16.09 -8.13
N GLY A 289 14.28 -17.24 -7.76
CA GLY A 289 14.98 -18.52 -7.62
C GLY A 289 15.27 -19.21 -8.95
N THR A 290 16.21 -20.16 -8.95
CA THR A 290 16.56 -20.94 -10.14
C THR A 290 15.31 -21.63 -10.71
N ASN A 291 15.03 -21.42 -12.00
CA ASN A 291 13.83 -21.91 -12.68
C ASN A 291 12.49 -21.50 -12.00
N GLY A 292 12.46 -20.40 -11.24
CA GLY A 292 11.28 -19.93 -10.51
C GLY A 292 11.00 -20.67 -9.20
N ILE A 293 11.99 -21.38 -8.65
CA ILE A 293 11.89 -22.27 -7.49
C ILE A 293 12.97 -21.92 -6.46
N ALA A 294 12.60 -21.93 -5.17
CA ALA A 294 13.54 -21.75 -4.07
C ALA A 294 14.47 -22.97 -3.93
N PRO A 295 15.75 -22.78 -3.56
CA PRO A 295 16.69 -23.90 -3.41
C PRO A 295 16.23 -24.89 -2.34
N LYS A 296 16.54 -26.18 -2.52
CA LYS A 296 16.29 -27.23 -1.52
C LYS A 296 17.03 -26.94 -0.21
N ALA A 297 16.44 -27.34 0.92
CA ALA A 297 17.03 -27.16 2.24
C ALA A 297 17.62 -28.48 2.77
N ALA A 298 18.88 -28.44 3.22
CA ALA A 298 19.61 -29.64 3.62
C ALA A 298 19.13 -30.24 4.96
N ARG A 299 18.81 -29.38 5.94
CA ARG A 299 18.49 -29.78 7.32
C ARG A 299 17.44 -28.88 7.99
N MET A 300 16.39 -28.55 7.24
CA MET A 300 15.27 -27.75 7.73
C MET A 300 14.64 -28.39 8.98
N LEU A 301 14.68 -27.74 10.15
CA LEU A 301 14.12 -28.33 11.36
C LEU A 301 12.58 -28.37 11.31
N LYS A 302 11.98 -29.45 11.83
CA LYS A 302 10.54 -29.53 12.08
C LYS A 302 10.19 -28.65 13.27
N MET A 303 9.16 -27.81 13.13
CA MET A 303 8.65 -26.99 14.23
C MET A 303 7.78 -27.83 15.16
N ILE A 304 8.02 -27.70 16.46
CA ILE A 304 7.12 -28.11 17.55
C ILE A 304 6.40 -26.89 18.11
N TYR A 305 5.26 -27.11 18.76
CA TYR A 305 4.49 -26.04 19.39
C TYR A 305 4.88 -25.89 20.87
N ASP A 306 5.10 -24.65 21.33
CA ASP A 306 5.62 -24.33 22.67
C ASP A 306 4.66 -23.39 23.41
N CYS A 307 4.15 -23.85 24.56
CA CYS A 307 3.13 -23.16 25.32
C CYS A 307 3.61 -21.90 26.06
N GLU A 308 4.90 -21.78 26.37
CA GLU A 308 5.44 -20.56 26.99
C GLU A 308 5.66 -19.47 25.94
N ILE A 309 6.03 -19.86 24.71
CA ILE A 309 6.05 -18.94 23.56
C ILE A 309 4.61 -18.49 23.22
N GLU A 310 3.62 -19.39 23.23
CA GLU A 310 2.21 -19.04 23.07
C GLU A 310 1.74 -18.04 24.13
N TYR A 311 2.06 -18.28 25.41
CA TYR A 311 1.66 -17.39 26.51
C TYR A 311 2.19 -15.96 26.32
N ASN A 312 3.45 -15.81 25.90
CA ASN A 312 4.04 -14.50 25.61
C ASN A 312 3.42 -13.84 24.35
N ALA A 313 3.19 -14.61 23.29
CA ALA A 313 2.54 -14.11 22.08
C ALA A 313 1.07 -13.67 22.33
N GLN A 314 0.32 -14.42 23.15
CA GLN A 314 -1.05 -14.05 23.56
C GLN A 314 -1.07 -12.78 24.40
N LYS A 315 -0.15 -12.65 25.37
CA LYS A 315 -0.01 -11.43 26.19
C LYS A 315 0.23 -10.18 25.34
N HIS A 316 0.95 -10.30 24.21
CA HIS A 316 1.11 -9.22 23.25
C HIS A 316 -0.15 -9.01 22.38
N ALA A 317 -0.78 -10.07 21.88
CA ALA A 317 -2.02 -9.99 21.10
C ALA A 317 -3.17 -9.33 21.89
N ASP A 318 -3.26 -9.61 23.20
CA ASP A 318 -4.24 -9.04 24.12
C ASP A 318 -4.09 -7.51 24.30
N SER A 319 -2.94 -6.92 23.94
CA SER A 319 -2.75 -5.45 23.95
C SER A 319 -3.56 -4.73 22.86
N CYS A 320 -3.97 -5.43 21.80
CA CYS A 320 -4.70 -4.88 20.67
C CYS A 320 -4.03 -3.70 19.94
N VAL A 321 -2.71 -3.56 20.03
CA VAL A 321 -1.93 -2.59 19.24
C VAL A 321 -1.13 -3.33 18.17
N PHE A 322 -1.40 -3.03 16.90
CA PHE A 322 -0.68 -3.63 15.76
C PHE A 322 0.73 -3.03 15.61
N LYS A 323 1.67 -3.58 16.37
CA LYS A 323 3.11 -3.27 16.36
C LYS A 323 3.88 -4.45 16.94
N HIS A 324 5.19 -4.54 16.70
CA HIS A 324 6.02 -5.56 17.34
C HIS A 324 6.11 -5.38 18.85
N SER A 325 6.23 -6.49 19.57
CA SER A 325 6.58 -6.46 21.00
C SER A 325 8.04 -6.03 21.17
N PRO A 326 8.38 -5.30 22.24
CA PRO A 326 9.77 -4.99 22.58
C PRO A 326 10.59 -6.27 22.77
N SER A 327 11.84 -6.30 22.29
CA SER A 327 12.69 -7.51 22.38
C SER A 327 12.90 -8.01 23.81
N SER A 328 12.83 -7.13 24.81
CA SER A 328 12.87 -7.49 26.24
C SER A 328 11.64 -8.25 26.75
N GLN A 329 10.51 -8.21 26.03
CA GLN A 329 9.28 -8.95 26.32
C GLN A 329 9.21 -10.29 25.57
N ARG A 330 10.17 -10.57 24.67
CA ARG A 330 10.31 -11.83 23.93
C ARG A 330 11.80 -12.20 23.73
N PRO A 331 12.59 -12.33 24.81
CA PRO A 331 14.04 -12.48 24.75
C PRO A 331 14.43 -13.73 23.94
N GLY A 332 15.28 -13.54 22.93
CA GLY A 332 15.73 -14.63 22.04
C GLY A 332 14.68 -15.14 21.05
N LEU A 333 13.52 -14.48 20.92
CA LEU A 333 12.42 -14.90 20.03
C LEU A 333 12.19 -13.92 18.87
N GLY A 334 12.00 -14.48 17.68
CA GLY A 334 11.47 -13.76 16.52
C GLY A 334 9.95 -13.58 16.62
N GLU A 335 9.37 -12.74 15.76
CA GLU A 335 7.94 -12.44 15.82
C GLU A 335 7.38 -12.06 14.44
N ASN A 336 6.19 -12.58 14.10
CA ASN A 336 5.38 -12.19 12.95
C ASN A 336 4.01 -11.67 13.39
N LEU A 337 3.47 -10.67 12.67
CA LEU A 337 2.19 -10.02 12.98
C LEU A 337 1.24 -10.06 11.79
N TRP A 338 -0.04 -10.28 12.05
CA TRP A 338 -1.09 -10.20 11.03
C TRP A 338 -2.38 -9.65 11.62
N MET A 339 -3.12 -8.86 10.85
CA MET A 339 -4.43 -8.36 11.27
C MET A 339 -5.43 -8.33 10.11
N THR A 340 -6.71 -8.38 10.47
CA THR A 340 -7.84 -8.09 9.58
C THR A 340 -8.84 -7.20 10.28
N SER A 341 -9.46 -6.25 9.57
CA SER A 341 -10.57 -5.45 10.10
C SER A 341 -11.86 -6.27 10.34
N ALA A 342 -11.90 -7.53 9.86
CA ALA A 342 -12.95 -8.47 10.22
C ALA A 342 -12.91 -8.77 11.72
N LYS A 343 -13.88 -8.23 12.46
CA LYS A 343 -14.12 -8.53 13.87
C LYS A 343 -14.69 -9.95 13.98
N ASN A 344 -14.39 -10.65 15.08
CA ASN A 344 -14.81 -12.03 15.33
C ASN A 344 -14.40 -13.03 14.23
N TYR A 345 -13.25 -12.80 13.57
CA TYR A 345 -12.75 -13.70 12.53
C TYR A 345 -12.27 -15.02 13.16
N GLY A 346 -12.86 -16.15 12.76
CA GLY A 346 -12.67 -17.45 13.43
C GLY A 346 -11.20 -17.81 13.66
N VAL A 347 -10.83 -18.16 14.89
CA VAL A 347 -9.42 -18.26 15.32
C VAL A 347 -8.62 -19.32 14.56
N ASP A 348 -9.27 -20.39 14.12
CA ASP A 348 -8.68 -21.45 13.31
C ASP A 348 -8.47 -21.04 11.84
N LEU A 349 -9.30 -20.14 11.32
CA LEU A 349 -9.12 -19.48 10.01
C LEU A 349 -8.09 -18.33 10.09
N ALA A 350 -8.04 -17.61 11.20
CA ALA A 350 -7.05 -16.56 11.45
C ALA A 350 -5.62 -17.14 11.49
N ALA A 351 -5.45 -18.28 12.16
CA ALA A 351 -4.23 -19.07 12.18
C ALA A 351 -3.70 -19.43 10.77
N VAL A 352 -4.58 -19.92 9.90
CA VAL A 352 -4.22 -20.27 8.50
C VAL A 352 -3.94 -19.01 7.69
N SER A 353 -4.83 -18.02 7.74
CA SER A 353 -4.75 -16.79 6.94
C SER A 353 -3.48 -15.98 7.22
N ALA A 354 -3.07 -15.87 8.49
CA ALA A 354 -1.81 -15.24 8.86
C ALA A 354 -0.61 -16.02 8.30
N SER A 355 -0.58 -17.34 8.51
CA SER A 355 0.49 -18.22 8.03
C SER A 355 0.62 -18.21 6.50
N GLU A 356 -0.49 -18.24 5.76
CA GLU A 356 -0.50 -18.15 4.29
C GLU A 356 -0.08 -16.76 3.81
N SER A 357 -0.54 -15.69 4.47
CA SER A 357 -0.17 -14.31 4.16
C SER A 357 1.34 -14.10 4.28
N TRP A 358 1.93 -14.48 5.41
CA TRP A 358 3.37 -14.41 5.68
C TRP A 358 4.19 -15.26 4.70
N TRP A 359 3.80 -16.52 4.48
CA TRP A 359 4.53 -17.40 3.56
C TRP A 359 4.46 -16.93 2.09
N SER A 360 3.36 -16.28 1.71
CA SER A 360 3.18 -15.79 0.34
C SER A 360 4.24 -14.77 -0.11
N GLU A 361 4.95 -14.13 0.83
CA GLU A 361 6.03 -13.19 0.53
C GLU A 361 7.12 -13.81 -0.37
N LEU A 362 7.46 -15.10 -0.19
CA LEU A 362 8.39 -15.78 -1.11
C LEU A 362 7.86 -15.76 -2.55
N LYS A 363 6.60 -16.14 -2.75
CA LYS A 363 5.99 -16.23 -4.09
C LYS A 363 5.78 -14.84 -4.73
N GLN A 364 5.52 -13.82 -3.91
CA GLN A 364 5.28 -12.44 -4.39
C GLN A 364 6.58 -11.67 -4.66
N ASN A 365 7.55 -11.80 -3.76
CA ASN A 365 8.70 -10.92 -3.69
C ASN A 365 10.03 -11.62 -3.99
N GLY A 366 10.13 -12.92 -3.68
CA GLY A 366 11.28 -13.79 -3.91
C GLY A 366 12.43 -13.59 -2.94
N VAL A 367 13.33 -14.57 -2.88
CA VAL A 367 14.60 -14.53 -2.14
C VAL A 367 15.78 -14.62 -3.11
N GLY A 368 15.73 -15.57 -4.03
CA GLY A 368 16.79 -15.85 -4.99
C GLY A 368 17.72 -16.99 -4.56
N PRO A 369 18.54 -17.52 -5.50
CA PRO A 369 19.25 -18.78 -5.33
C PRO A 369 20.36 -18.78 -4.27
N SER A 370 20.79 -17.61 -3.78
CA SER A 370 21.75 -17.52 -2.68
C SER A 370 21.14 -17.82 -1.31
N ASN A 371 19.83 -17.66 -1.14
CA ASN A 371 19.10 -17.88 0.12
C ASN A 371 19.63 -17.08 1.35
N ILE A 372 20.34 -15.97 1.12
CA ILE A 372 20.87 -15.10 2.18
C ILE A 372 19.90 -13.95 2.45
N LEU A 373 19.56 -13.72 3.72
CA LEU A 373 18.80 -12.54 4.15
C LEU A 373 19.71 -11.31 4.19
N THR A 374 19.94 -10.70 3.04
CA THR A 374 20.76 -9.47 2.91
C THR A 374 19.93 -8.21 3.16
N ASP A 375 20.57 -7.10 3.55
CA ASP A 375 19.93 -5.78 3.61
C ASP A 375 19.33 -5.36 2.26
N ALA A 376 19.97 -5.77 1.16
CA ALA A 376 19.48 -5.56 -0.19
C ALA A 376 18.20 -6.38 -0.51
N LEU A 377 17.92 -7.44 0.25
CA LEU A 377 16.69 -8.24 0.18
C LEU A 377 15.60 -7.73 1.14
N TRP A 378 15.99 -7.33 2.35
CA TRP A 378 15.09 -6.81 3.38
C TRP A 378 14.52 -5.44 3.00
N ASN A 379 15.38 -4.53 2.53
CA ASN A 379 15.01 -3.14 2.23
C ASN A 379 14.51 -2.93 0.79
N ARG A 380 13.97 -3.98 0.14
CA ARG A 380 13.40 -3.88 -1.21
C ARG A 380 12.08 -3.10 -1.16
N PRO A 381 11.90 -2.01 -1.93
CA PRO A 381 10.71 -1.18 -1.85
C PRO A 381 9.42 -1.99 -2.03
N HIS A 382 8.52 -1.88 -1.05
CA HIS A 382 7.21 -2.55 -1.00
C HIS A 382 7.25 -4.09 -1.04
N LYS A 383 8.43 -4.70 -0.88
CA LYS A 383 8.65 -6.16 -0.99
C LYS A 383 9.02 -6.77 0.37
N MET A 384 8.05 -6.83 1.28
CA MET A 384 8.21 -7.51 2.57
C MET A 384 8.62 -8.97 2.34
N ILE A 385 9.59 -9.45 3.13
CA ILE A 385 10.09 -10.83 3.07
C ILE A 385 10.39 -11.41 4.47
N GLY A 386 10.40 -10.55 5.50
CA GLY A 386 10.79 -10.89 6.86
C GLY A 386 9.85 -11.88 7.56
N HIS A 387 8.58 -11.92 7.17
CA HIS A 387 7.63 -12.86 7.77
C HIS A 387 7.86 -14.27 7.19
N TYR A 388 8.02 -14.37 5.86
CA TYR A 388 8.44 -15.62 5.22
C TYR A 388 9.78 -16.11 5.77
N THR A 389 10.82 -15.26 5.85
CA THR A 389 12.15 -15.73 6.27
C THR A 389 12.14 -16.23 7.70
N GLN A 390 11.30 -15.67 8.59
CA GLN A 390 11.14 -16.22 9.94
C GLN A 390 10.41 -17.57 9.95
N MET A 391 9.40 -17.78 9.09
CA MET A 391 8.76 -19.10 8.94
C MET A 391 9.70 -20.15 8.33
N ALA A 392 10.56 -19.73 7.41
CA ALA A 392 11.52 -20.56 6.70
C ALA A 392 12.87 -20.73 7.42
N TRP A 393 13.08 -20.07 8.57
CA TRP A 393 14.38 -20.06 9.24
C TRP A 393 14.77 -21.44 9.75
N GLN A 394 15.87 -22.01 9.27
CA GLN A 394 16.26 -23.40 9.54
C GLN A 394 16.26 -23.73 11.03
N ASN A 395 16.92 -22.88 11.82
CA ASN A 395 17.17 -23.14 13.23
C ASN A 395 15.98 -22.79 14.15
N SER A 396 14.94 -22.11 13.65
CA SER A 396 13.73 -21.81 14.43
C SER A 396 12.82 -23.04 14.43
N TYR A 397 12.75 -23.75 15.55
CA TYR A 397 12.04 -25.03 15.69
C TYR A 397 10.95 -25.02 16.78
N LYS A 398 10.79 -23.93 17.53
CA LYS A 398 9.68 -23.72 18.48
C LYS A 398 8.76 -22.61 17.98
N LEU A 399 7.46 -22.85 18.00
CA LEU A 399 6.41 -21.93 17.58
C LEU A 399 5.37 -21.76 18.68
N GLY A 400 4.92 -20.54 18.93
CA GLY A 400 3.75 -20.28 19.77
C GLY A 400 3.07 -18.97 19.36
N CYS A 401 1.74 -18.93 19.38
CA CYS A 401 1.01 -17.78 18.83
C CYS A 401 -0.18 -17.35 19.69
N GLY A 402 -0.45 -16.05 19.71
CA GLY A 402 -1.63 -15.44 20.29
C GLY A 402 -2.61 -14.98 19.22
N ILE A 403 -3.91 -15.11 19.49
CA ILE A 403 -4.97 -14.56 18.63
C ILE A 403 -5.95 -13.78 19.50
N LYS A 404 -6.39 -12.61 19.02
CA LYS A 404 -7.31 -11.73 19.75
C LYS A 404 -8.34 -11.09 18.83
N TRP A 405 -9.61 -11.18 19.22
CA TRP A 405 -10.66 -10.28 18.72
C TRP A 405 -10.56 -8.96 19.48
N CYS A 406 -10.07 -7.93 18.80
CA CYS A 406 -9.93 -6.57 19.29
C CYS A 406 -11.12 -5.70 18.82
N PRO A 407 -11.40 -4.56 19.48
CA PRO A 407 -12.53 -3.69 19.12
C PRO A 407 -12.57 -3.22 17.66
N SER A 408 -11.43 -3.20 16.98
CA SER A 408 -11.24 -2.73 15.59
C SER A 408 -10.75 -3.80 14.60
N MET A 409 -10.30 -4.97 15.06
CA MET A 409 -9.62 -5.97 14.23
C MET A 409 -9.63 -7.36 14.87
N THR A 410 -9.41 -8.41 14.08
CA THR A 410 -8.81 -9.66 14.59
C THR A 410 -7.30 -9.59 14.39
N TYR A 411 -6.55 -9.77 15.47
CA TYR A 411 -5.09 -9.65 15.55
C TYR A 411 -4.45 -11.02 15.83
N VAL A 412 -3.38 -11.35 15.13
CA VAL A 412 -2.58 -12.57 15.25
C VAL A 412 -1.12 -12.20 15.46
N VAL A 413 -0.51 -12.80 16.47
CA VAL A 413 0.92 -12.69 16.80
C VAL A 413 1.49 -14.10 16.85
N CYS A 414 2.56 -14.39 16.11
CA CYS A 414 3.32 -15.63 16.28
C CYS A 414 4.76 -15.32 16.67
N GLN A 415 5.30 -16.04 17.64
CA GLN A 415 6.69 -15.92 18.09
C GLN A 415 7.46 -17.22 17.85
N TYR A 416 8.77 -17.08 17.60
CA TYR A 416 9.62 -18.13 17.01
C TYR A 416 10.91 -18.31 17.81
N GLY A 417 11.17 -19.52 18.28
CA GLY A 417 12.33 -19.86 19.10
C GLY A 417 13.27 -20.88 18.45
N PRO A 418 14.59 -20.67 18.49
CA PRO A 418 15.26 -19.37 18.62
C PRO A 418 14.87 -18.40 17.49
N ALA A 419 15.13 -17.10 17.69
CA ALA A 419 14.92 -16.05 16.70
C ALA A 419 15.66 -16.32 15.37
N GLY A 420 14.97 -16.04 14.27
CA GLY A 420 15.56 -15.97 12.93
C GLY A 420 15.83 -14.53 12.49
N ASN A 421 15.79 -14.31 11.18
CA ASN A 421 15.99 -13.00 10.54
C ASN A 421 17.34 -12.32 10.85
N TRP A 422 18.41 -13.11 10.99
CA TRP A 422 19.76 -12.60 11.16
C TRP A 422 20.30 -12.07 9.82
N MET A 423 20.56 -10.76 9.76
CA MET A 423 21.04 -10.11 8.55
C MET A 423 22.40 -10.67 8.11
N GLY A 424 22.58 -10.86 6.81
CA GLY A 424 23.76 -11.47 6.20
C GLY A 424 23.84 -13.00 6.34
N SER A 425 22.92 -13.65 7.07
CA SER A 425 22.90 -15.11 7.25
C SER A 425 22.06 -15.82 6.19
N LEU A 426 22.38 -17.10 5.94
CA LEU A 426 21.48 -18.01 5.23
C LEU A 426 20.18 -18.19 6.02
N ILE A 427 19.04 -18.18 5.32
CA ILE A 427 17.73 -18.51 5.90
C ILE A 427 17.69 -20.01 6.23
N TYR A 428 18.31 -20.83 5.39
CA TYR A 428 18.57 -22.26 5.60
C TYR A 428 19.75 -22.75 4.76
N ASP A 429 20.37 -23.86 5.16
CA ASP A 429 21.47 -24.48 4.42
C ASP A 429 20.97 -25.03 3.09
N ILE A 430 21.55 -24.59 1.97
CA ILE A 430 21.23 -25.11 0.64
C ILE A 430 21.81 -26.52 0.48
N GLY A 431 21.00 -27.47 0.03
CA GLY A 431 21.45 -28.83 -0.28
C GLY A 431 20.30 -29.80 -0.50
N ASN A 432 20.62 -31.06 -0.82
CA ASN A 432 19.60 -32.12 -0.82
C ASN A 432 19.07 -32.31 0.61
N PRO A 433 17.75 -32.50 0.80
CA PRO A 433 17.17 -32.75 2.11
C PRO A 433 17.72 -34.04 2.72
N CYS A 434 17.62 -34.15 4.05
CA CYS A 434 18.09 -35.33 4.78
C CYS A 434 17.51 -36.62 4.21
N THR A 435 18.35 -37.66 4.16
CA THR A 435 17.93 -39.05 3.95
C THR A 435 18.30 -39.92 5.15
N THR A 436 19.24 -39.45 5.98
CA THR A 436 19.70 -40.09 7.21
C THR A 436 19.70 -39.08 8.37
N ASP A 437 19.69 -39.60 9.60
CA ASP A 437 19.79 -38.78 10.83
C ASP A 437 21.10 -37.95 10.85
N ALA A 438 22.17 -38.43 10.19
CA ALA A 438 23.46 -37.74 10.12
C ALA A 438 23.42 -36.44 9.30
N ASP A 439 22.58 -36.36 8.26
CA ASP A 439 22.46 -35.18 7.38
C ASP A 439 21.98 -33.93 8.13
N CYS A 440 21.21 -34.16 9.20
CA CYS A 440 20.69 -33.12 10.09
C CYS A 440 21.78 -32.40 10.89
N LYS A 441 22.98 -32.99 11.05
CA LYS A 441 24.16 -32.41 11.73
C LYS A 441 23.87 -31.80 13.12
N CYS A 442 22.89 -32.34 13.86
CA CYS A 442 22.60 -31.95 15.23
C CYS A 442 22.44 -33.17 16.15
N LYS A 443 22.90 -33.05 17.40
CA LYS A 443 23.04 -34.19 18.33
C LYS A 443 21.67 -34.78 18.69
N GLY A 444 21.45 -36.05 18.35
CA GLY A 444 20.21 -36.77 18.63
C GLY A 444 19.03 -36.40 17.71
N CYS A 445 19.28 -35.62 16.66
CA CYS A 445 18.27 -35.30 15.66
C CYS A 445 17.93 -36.52 14.78
N LYS A 446 16.68 -36.62 14.33
CA LYS A 446 16.22 -37.63 13.38
C LYS A 446 15.76 -37.01 12.06
N CYS A 447 15.89 -37.73 10.95
CA CYS A 447 15.32 -37.31 9.67
C CYS A 447 13.93 -37.93 9.45
N SER A 448 12.93 -37.13 9.08
CA SER A 448 11.77 -37.64 8.33
C SER A 448 12.03 -37.42 6.84
N GLN A 449 12.26 -38.51 6.13
CA GLN A 449 12.52 -38.53 4.69
C GLN A 449 11.29 -38.05 3.91
N GLU A 450 10.10 -38.47 4.35
CA GLU A 450 8.81 -38.18 3.72
C GLU A 450 8.46 -36.69 3.84
N GLU A 451 8.81 -36.05 4.96
CA GLU A 451 8.63 -34.62 5.15
C GLU A 451 9.81 -33.79 4.63
N ALA A 452 11.00 -34.37 4.44
CA ALA A 452 12.25 -33.63 4.23
C ALA A 452 12.57 -32.65 5.38
N LEU A 453 12.34 -33.09 6.63
CA LEU A 453 12.51 -32.29 7.84
C LEU A 453 13.33 -33.04 8.91
N CYS A 454 14.17 -32.28 9.62
CA CYS A 454 14.97 -32.75 10.74
C CYS A 454 14.26 -32.51 12.07
N ILE A 455 14.02 -33.57 12.83
CA ILE A 455 13.31 -33.57 14.11
C ILE A 455 14.34 -33.43 15.23
N MET A 456 14.25 -32.36 16.03
CA MET A 456 15.02 -32.20 17.27
C MET A 456 14.56 -33.24 18.31
N PRO A 457 15.45 -33.78 19.16
CA PRO A 457 15.04 -34.63 20.27
C PRO A 457 14.25 -33.81 21.31
N ASP A 458 13.18 -34.40 21.85
CA ASP A 458 12.34 -33.77 22.86
C ASP A 458 13.12 -33.54 24.17
N THR A 459 13.20 -32.28 24.60
CA THR A 459 13.82 -31.89 25.88
C THR A 459 12.83 -31.89 27.05
N SER A 460 11.72 -32.63 26.93
CA SER A 460 10.60 -32.66 27.87
C SER A 460 10.59 -33.87 28.80
N THR A 461 11.47 -34.86 28.59
CA THR A 461 11.73 -35.94 29.54
C THR A 461 12.85 -35.54 30.51
N PRO A 462 12.60 -35.50 31.83
CA PRO A 462 13.67 -35.47 32.81
C PRO A 462 14.43 -36.80 32.74
N THR A 463 15.75 -36.76 32.52
CA THR A 463 16.60 -37.93 32.72
C THR A 463 16.63 -38.26 34.20
N THR A 464 15.87 -39.28 34.60
CA THR A 464 15.78 -39.73 35.99
C THR A 464 17.10 -40.32 36.46
N ASN A 465 17.69 -39.72 37.49
CA ASN A 465 18.64 -40.32 38.43
C ASN A 465 19.80 -41.15 37.83
N ASP A 466 20.88 -40.47 37.43
CA ASP A 466 22.21 -40.99 37.75
C ASP A 466 22.68 -40.34 39.06
N LYS A 467 22.61 -41.10 40.15
CA LYS A 467 23.20 -40.77 41.46
C LYS A 467 24.13 -41.91 41.91
N ASN A 468 25.34 -41.91 41.37
CA ASN A 468 26.55 -42.49 41.94
C ASN A 468 27.77 -41.92 41.18
N SER A 469 28.92 -41.64 41.77
CA SER A 469 29.26 -41.49 43.20
C SER A 469 30.67 -40.91 43.35
N ASN A 470 30.87 -40.01 44.32
CA ASN A 470 32.11 -39.69 45.05
C ASN A 470 33.47 -39.58 44.31
N ALA A 471 34.06 -38.37 44.34
CA ALA A 471 35.45 -38.05 44.77
C ALA A 471 35.84 -36.65 44.23
N ASP A 472 36.50 -35.74 44.97
CA ASP A 472 36.72 -35.67 46.42
C ASP A 472 37.01 -34.21 46.85
N LYS A 473 36.85 -33.94 48.16
CA LYS A 473 37.72 -33.19 49.12
C LYS A 473 38.87 -32.29 48.58
N GLU A 474 39.36 -31.23 49.24
CA GLU A 474 39.12 -30.51 50.53
C GLU A 474 39.98 -29.19 50.48
N GLU A 475 39.71 -28.05 51.15
CA GLU A 475 38.58 -27.58 51.97
C GLU A 475 38.60 -26.03 52.24
N GLN A 476 37.75 -25.56 53.17
CA GLN A 476 37.85 -24.46 54.18
C GLN A 476 38.96 -23.35 54.09
N ASN A 477 38.77 -22.10 54.54
CA ASN A 477 37.63 -21.44 55.21
C ASN A 477 37.57 -19.88 55.05
N ARG A 478 36.50 -19.29 55.59
CA ARG A 478 36.18 -17.86 55.86
C ARG A 478 37.22 -17.10 56.74
N PRO A 479 37.14 -15.75 56.96
CA PRO A 479 35.94 -14.87 56.91
C PRO A 479 36.06 -13.48 56.23
N ASN A 480 34.90 -12.81 56.09
CA ASN A 480 34.77 -11.35 55.85
C ASN A 480 34.96 -10.57 57.17
N GLN A 481 35.41 -9.30 57.11
CA GLN A 481 34.57 -8.14 57.52
C GLN A 481 35.15 -6.76 57.12
N GLU A 482 34.31 -6.01 56.40
CA GLU A 482 33.95 -4.57 56.51
C GLU A 482 34.98 -3.40 56.68
N ASN A 483 34.56 -2.26 56.11
CA ASN A 483 34.93 -0.85 56.38
C ASN A 483 36.13 -0.18 55.65
N ASN A 484 35.77 0.48 54.54
CA ASN A 484 36.12 1.84 54.08
C ASN A 484 37.31 2.63 54.68
N GLU A 485 38.05 3.25 53.75
CA GLU A 485 38.72 4.57 53.83
C GLU A 485 39.84 4.75 54.90
N ASN A 486 41.01 5.33 54.60
CA ASN A 486 41.25 6.51 53.75
C ASN A 486 42.77 6.71 53.42
N LYS A 487 43.08 7.78 52.64
CA LYS A 487 44.39 8.47 52.48
C LYS A 487 45.56 7.93 51.61
N LYS A 488 45.96 8.81 50.65
CA LYS A 488 47.31 9.10 50.10
C LYS A 488 48.38 9.37 51.21
N PRO A 489 49.74 9.42 50.99
CA PRO A 489 50.40 10.01 49.80
C PRO A 489 51.79 9.47 49.30
N SER A 490 52.09 9.75 48.02
CA SER A 490 53.31 10.38 47.41
C SER A 490 54.78 9.96 47.69
N THR A 491 55.68 10.51 46.84
CA THR A 491 57.16 10.31 46.67
C THR A 491 57.58 8.99 46.01
N ASP A 492 58.67 8.84 45.22
CA ASP A 492 59.60 9.75 44.48
C ASP A 492 60.46 8.89 43.48
N ASN A 493 61.34 9.35 42.56
CA ASN A 493 61.90 10.69 42.26
C ASN A 493 62.32 10.92 40.76
N ASN A 494 62.88 12.12 40.54
CA ASN A 494 63.68 12.75 39.46
C ASN A 494 64.95 11.98 38.96
N THR A 495 65.71 12.40 37.92
CA THR A 495 66.10 13.74 37.35
C THR A 495 66.04 13.83 35.80
N LYS A 496 65.67 14.95 35.11
CA LYS A 496 66.23 16.34 34.96
C LYS A 496 67.51 16.43 34.05
N PRO A 497 67.85 17.57 33.37
CA PRO A 497 67.09 18.79 32.97
C PRO A 497 67.43 19.43 31.56
N LYS A 498 66.59 20.39 31.07
CA LYS A 498 66.86 21.78 30.51
C LYS A 498 68.01 22.09 29.51
N ASP A 499 68.04 23.13 28.63
CA ASP A 499 67.14 24.23 28.14
C ASP A 499 67.77 24.89 26.84
N ASP A 500 67.08 25.88 26.24
CA ASP A 500 67.55 27.06 25.43
C ASP A 500 67.94 27.05 23.91
N ALA A 501 67.24 27.95 23.19
CA ALA A 501 67.58 28.92 22.11
C ALA A 501 68.53 28.66 20.90
N GLY A 502 68.10 29.12 19.71
CA GLY A 502 68.94 29.32 18.49
C GLY A 502 68.13 29.84 17.27
N SER A 503 68.72 30.64 16.36
CA SER A 503 67.99 31.44 15.34
C SER A 503 68.55 31.38 13.89
N HIS A 504 67.65 31.52 12.90
CA HIS A 504 67.89 31.77 11.45
C HIS A 504 68.72 30.71 10.67
N GLU A 505 68.74 30.61 9.33
CA GLU A 505 68.41 31.56 8.24
C GLU A 505 67.79 30.83 6.99
N LYS A 506 67.63 31.49 5.83
CA LYS A 506 67.00 30.99 4.57
C LYS A 506 67.93 31.27 3.36
N PRO A 507 67.92 30.50 2.24
CA PRO A 507 67.12 30.93 1.06
C PRO A 507 66.61 29.82 0.08
N ALA A 508 65.86 30.28 -0.93
CA ALA A 508 65.34 29.69 -2.21
C ALA A 508 65.68 28.22 -2.63
N GLU A 509 64.72 27.36 -3.03
CA GLU A 509 63.89 27.35 -4.28
C GLU A 509 64.67 27.35 -5.63
N PRO A 510 64.20 26.70 -6.73
CA PRO A 510 62.76 26.62 -7.09
C PRO A 510 62.21 25.36 -7.84
N LYS A 511 60.86 25.27 -7.86
CA LYS A 511 59.92 24.54 -8.76
C LYS A 511 59.89 22.99 -8.81
N ASP A 512 58.68 22.48 -8.59
CA ASP A 512 58.07 21.36 -9.35
C ASP A 512 56.53 21.57 -9.38
N GLU A 513 55.82 21.04 -10.39
CA GLU A 513 54.37 21.24 -10.57
C GLU A 513 53.52 20.07 -10.04
N ALA A 514 52.60 20.35 -9.11
CA ALA A 514 51.54 19.41 -8.72
C ALA A 514 50.27 20.15 -8.25
N GLY A 515 49.22 20.14 -9.07
CA GLY A 515 47.91 20.72 -8.70
C GLY A 515 47.13 19.82 -7.73
N SER A 516 46.56 20.41 -6.68
CA SER A 516 45.68 19.72 -5.73
C SER A 516 44.45 20.56 -5.37
N HIS A 517 43.38 19.92 -4.87
CA HIS A 517 42.07 20.54 -4.70
C HIS A 517 41.99 21.50 -3.51
N GLU A 518 41.66 22.77 -3.77
CA GLU A 518 41.18 23.68 -2.73
C GLU A 518 39.71 23.42 -2.35
N LYS A 519 39.41 23.77 -1.09
CA LYS A 519 38.11 23.64 -0.45
C LYS A 519 37.50 25.05 -0.31
N PRO A 520 36.35 25.37 -0.93
CA PRO A 520 35.78 26.71 -0.88
C PRO A 520 35.47 27.16 0.56
N SER A 521 35.91 28.38 0.90
CA SER A 521 35.62 29.06 2.15
C SER A 521 34.38 29.95 2.05
N GLU A 522 33.79 30.30 3.19
CA GLU A 522 32.67 31.22 3.26
C GLU A 522 33.11 32.65 2.91
N LYS A 523 32.31 33.34 2.08
CA LYS A 523 32.34 34.80 1.96
C LYS A 523 30.91 35.34 1.96
N ASN A 524 30.60 36.16 2.95
CA ASN A 524 29.41 37.00 2.92
C ASN A 524 29.59 38.09 1.84
N ASN A 525 28.53 38.35 1.09
CA ASN A 525 28.32 39.63 0.42
C ASN A 525 26.80 39.88 0.36
N THR A 526 26.38 41.08 0.76
CA THR A 526 24.97 41.48 0.81
C THR A 526 24.60 42.32 -0.39
N GLU A 527 23.79 41.76 -1.29
CA GLU A 527 22.95 42.53 -2.20
C GLU A 527 21.47 42.19 -1.98
N LYS A 528 20.57 43.12 -2.32
CA LYS A 528 19.13 42.99 -2.05
C LYS A 528 18.45 42.16 -3.12
N ASP A 529 18.23 40.88 -2.86
CA ASP A 529 17.26 40.11 -3.62
C ASP A 529 15.81 40.52 -3.22
N GLN A 530 14.92 40.61 -4.19
CA GLN A 530 13.50 40.96 -3.96
C GLN A 530 12.68 39.69 -3.72
N SER A 531 12.66 39.25 -2.46
CA SER A 531 11.83 38.13 -1.96
C SER A 531 10.43 38.17 -2.58
N THR A 532 10.13 37.22 -3.45
CA THR A 532 8.79 36.98 -4.02
C THR A 532 7.89 36.18 -3.08
N VAL A 533 8.42 35.79 -1.92
CA VAL A 533 7.76 34.97 -0.90
C VAL A 533 6.88 35.85 -0.02
N PRO A 534 5.66 35.40 0.34
CA PRO A 534 4.83 36.11 1.31
C PRO A 534 5.51 36.09 2.70
N ALA A 535 5.90 37.27 3.18
CA ALA A 535 6.44 37.48 4.52
C ALA A 535 5.53 36.90 5.63
N SER A 536 4.21 36.92 5.40
CA SER A 536 3.20 36.30 6.26
C SER A 536 2.14 35.56 5.44
N CYS A 537 1.79 34.35 5.86
CA CYS A 537 0.57 33.65 5.46
C CYS A 537 -0.31 33.45 6.71
N PRO A 538 -1.65 33.67 6.64
CA PRO A 538 -2.52 33.64 7.82
C PRO A 538 -2.48 32.31 8.58
N SER A 539 -2.48 32.39 9.92
CA SER A 539 -2.53 31.25 10.85
C SER A 539 -1.39 30.22 10.74
N SER A 540 -0.25 30.58 10.16
CA SER A 540 0.91 29.69 10.03
C SER A 540 1.92 29.85 11.17
N GLN A 541 2.65 28.75 11.47
CA GLN A 541 3.85 28.76 12.33
C GLN A 541 5.16 28.67 11.54
N ILE A 542 5.10 28.74 10.20
CA ILE A 542 6.27 28.81 9.30
C ILE A 542 6.71 30.26 9.09
N THR A 543 8.02 30.51 9.22
CA THR A 543 8.66 31.81 8.95
C THR A 543 8.95 32.02 7.46
N GLU A 544 9.07 33.27 7.00
CA GLU A 544 9.46 33.59 5.61
C GLU A 544 10.77 32.89 5.19
N LYS A 545 11.78 32.93 6.06
CA LYS A 545 13.06 32.23 5.90
C LYS A 545 12.87 30.72 5.64
N GLN A 546 11.88 30.09 6.26
CA GLN A 546 11.59 28.67 6.07
C GLN A 546 10.77 28.40 4.80
N ARG A 547 9.87 29.30 4.39
CA ARG A 547 9.24 29.25 3.05
C ARG A 547 10.31 29.30 1.96
N GLN A 548 11.23 30.26 2.06
CA GLN A 548 12.38 30.40 1.17
C GLN A 548 13.24 29.14 1.17
N LEU A 549 13.62 28.61 2.35
CA LEU A 549 14.38 27.38 2.46
C LEU A 549 13.71 26.19 1.75
N PHE A 550 12.39 26.02 1.87
CA PHE A 550 11.66 24.99 1.14
C PHE A 550 11.71 25.22 -0.39
N LEU A 551 11.49 26.47 -0.86
CA LEU A 551 11.58 26.81 -2.28
C LEU A 551 12.98 26.57 -2.85
N ASP A 552 14.02 27.07 -2.19
CA ASP A 552 15.42 26.95 -2.60
C ASP A 552 15.77 25.49 -2.81
N LEU A 553 15.43 24.63 -1.84
CA LEU A 553 15.70 23.20 -1.90
C LEU A 553 15.04 22.56 -3.14
N HIS A 554 13.74 22.80 -3.35
CA HIS A 554 13.01 22.26 -4.52
C HIS A 554 13.55 22.81 -5.84
N ASN A 555 13.69 24.12 -5.97
CA ASN A 555 14.10 24.79 -7.21
C ASN A 555 15.55 24.48 -7.59
N ASN A 556 16.48 24.36 -6.62
CA ASN A 556 17.86 23.94 -6.91
C ASN A 556 17.91 22.51 -7.50
N VAL A 557 17.08 21.58 -7.04
CA VAL A 557 17.03 20.22 -7.62
C VAL A 557 16.41 20.23 -9.00
N ARG A 558 15.36 21.03 -9.22
CA ARG A 558 14.72 21.20 -10.54
C ARG A 558 15.69 21.82 -11.55
N LEU A 559 16.43 22.86 -11.15
CA LEU A 559 17.51 23.46 -11.94
C LEU A 559 18.61 22.45 -12.27
N ASN A 560 19.04 21.65 -11.28
CA ASN A 560 20.03 20.61 -11.53
C ASN A 560 19.51 19.50 -12.46
N ILE A 561 18.21 19.16 -12.46
CA ILE A 561 17.62 18.25 -13.45
C ILE A 561 17.63 18.92 -14.83
N ALA A 562 17.16 20.16 -14.94
CA ALA A 562 17.16 20.92 -16.19
C ALA A 562 18.55 21.00 -16.84
N LEU A 563 19.59 21.26 -16.05
CA LEU A 563 20.98 21.34 -16.50
C LEU A 563 21.68 19.99 -16.72
N GLY A 564 21.03 18.86 -16.43
CA GLY A 564 21.66 17.53 -16.51
C GLY A 564 22.74 17.28 -15.45
N LYS A 565 22.64 17.97 -14.30
CA LYS A 565 23.60 17.97 -13.17
C LYS A 565 23.06 17.35 -11.89
N GLN A 566 21.78 16.96 -11.82
CA GLN A 566 21.22 16.32 -10.63
C GLN A 566 21.79 14.89 -10.50
N PRO A 567 22.47 14.54 -9.39
CA PRO A 567 23.11 13.24 -9.28
C PRO A 567 22.09 12.09 -9.25
N ASN A 568 22.39 11.04 -9.98
CA ASN A 568 21.59 9.83 -10.11
C ASN A 568 22.39 8.62 -9.58
N LYS A 569 21.78 7.43 -9.55
CA LYS A 569 22.50 6.18 -9.23
C LYS A 569 23.68 5.89 -10.16
N VAL A 570 23.59 6.34 -11.41
CA VAL A 570 24.68 6.31 -12.39
C VAL A 570 24.81 7.70 -12.99
N ARG A 571 25.96 8.35 -12.80
CA ARG A 571 26.27 9.73 -13.24
C ARG A 571 25.18 10.72 -12.77
N PHE A 572 24.63 11.50 -13.69
CA PHE A 572 23.61 12.51 -13.46
C PHE A 572 22.35 12.19 -14.29
N LEU A 573 21.22 12.79 -13.94
CA LEU A 573 20.02 12.76 -14.77
C LEU A 573 20.26 13.51 -16.09
N GLY A 574 19.56 13.09 -17.16
CA GLY A 574 19.59 13.82 -18.44
C GLY A 574 18.95 15.20 -18.30
N PRO A 575 19.38 16.20 -19.10
CA PRO A 575 18.84 17.55 -19.04
C PRO A 575 17.35 17.59 -19.41
N ALA A 576 16.65 18.58 -18.88
CA ALA A 576 15.20 18.73 -19.05
C ALA A 576 14.82 20.08 -19.65
N GLN A 577 13.96 20.04 -20.68
CA GLN A 577 13.20 21.20 -21.15
C GLN A 577 11.92 21.37 -20.32
N ASN A 578 11.26 22.54 -20.43
CA ASN A 578 9.97 22.80 -19.77
C ASN A 578 9.94 22.50 -18.25
N MET A 579 11.06 22.73 -17.56
CA MET A 579 11.17 22.57 -16.10
C MET A 579 10.82 23.90 -15.41
N TYR A 580 9.69 23.94 -14.70
CA TYR A 580 9.20 25.19 -14.12
C TYR A 580 9.74 25.45 -12.70
N LYS A 581 10.05 26.71 -12.40
CA LYS A 581 10.31 27.22 -11.05
C LYS A 581 9.01 27.10 -10.24
N MET A 582 9.08 26.57 -9.03
CA MET A 582 7.97 26.57 -8.08
C MET A 582 7.92 27.92 -7.36
N GLU A 583 6.72 28.51 -7.25
CA GLU A 583 6.41 29.64 -6.37
C GLU A 583 5.68 29.17 -5.10
N TRP A 584 5.67 29.99 -4.05
CA TRP A 584 4.99 29.66 -2.80
C TRP A 584 3.52 30.12 -2.80
N ASP A 585 2.61 29.26 -2.34
CA ASP A 585 1.18 29.59 -2.20
C ASP A 585 0.69 29.38 -0.76
N CYS A 586 0.15 30.45 -0.15
CA CYS A 586 -0.37 30.41 1.22
C CYS A 586 -1.51 29.40 1.43
N GLN A 587 -2.28 29.06 0.39
CA GLN A 587 -3.37 28.09 0.52
C GLN A 587 -2.80 26.66 0.63
N TYR A 588 -1.83 26.29 -0.20
CA TYR A 588 -1.14 25.00 -0.07
C TYR A 588 -0.32 24.91 1.24
N GLU A 589 0.21 26.03 1.75
CA GLU A 589 0.80 26.09 3.11
C GLU A 589 -0.24 25.79 4.19
N LYS A 590 -1.41 26.45 4.15
CA LYS A 590 -2.51 26.23 5.09
C LYS A 590 -2.98 24.76 5.08
N ASP A 591 -3.08 24.17 3.89
CA ASP A 591 -3.46 22.76 3.73
C ASP A 591 -2.38 21.83 4.32
N ALA A 592 -1.11 22.01 3.93
CA ALA A 592 0.02 21.25 4.48
C ALA A 592 0.17 21.41 6.00
N GLN A 593 -0.17 22.59 6.53
CA GLN A 593 -0.15 22.89 7.94
C GLN A 593 -1.29 22.22 8.70
N SER A 594 -2.49 22.17 8.12
CA SER A 594 -3.63 21.39 8.65
C SER A 594 -3.26 19.91 8.80
N MET A 595 -2.61 19.33 7.78
CA MET A 595 -2.12 17.94 7.80
C MET A 595 -1.10 17.72 8.92
N ALA A 596 -0.16 18.65 9.11
CA ALA A 596 0.85 18.52 10.16
C ALA A 596 0.24 18.61 11.57
N ASN A 597 -0.80 19.43 11.75
CA ASN A 597 -1.52 19.57 13.02
C ASN A 597 -2.22 18.27 13.47
N VAL A 598 -2.44 17.29 12.57
CA VAL A 598 -2.97 15.95 12.91
C VAL A 598 -1.96 15.10 13.70
N CYS A 599 -0.66 15.46 13.68
CA CYS A 599 0.39 14.75 14.42
C CYS A 599 0.49 13.24 14.10
N GLY A 600 0.20 12.84 12.85
CA GLY A 600 0.14 11.44 12.45
C GLY A 600 0.36 11.21 10.96
N MET A 601 0.67 9.96 10.60
CA MET A 601 0.91 9.52 9.20
C MET A 601 -0.30 8.76 8.60
N SER A 602 -1.47 8.81 9.25
CA SER A 602 -2.68 8.07 8.87
C SER A 602 -3.52 8.74 7.77
N THR A 603 -3.53 10.06 7.70
CA THR A 603 -4.31 10.84 6.72
C THR A 603 -3.69 10.79 5.33
N TRP A 604 -4.35 10.10 4.39
CA TRP A 604 -3.95 10.06 2.97
C TRP A 604 -4.58 11.21 2.20
N LEU A 605 -3.80 11.84 1.32
CA LEU A 605 -4.04 13.20 0.82
C LEU A 605 -4.04 13.28 -0.72
N GLY A 606 -4.20 12.14 -1.37
CA GLY A 606 -3.90 12.00 -2.79
C GLY A 606 -2.40 12.13 -3.13
N PRO A 607 -2.01 11.84 -4.38
CA PRO A 607 -0.58 11.67 -4.71
C PRO A 607 0.19 12.98 -4.98
N ALA A 608 -0.47 14.15 -4.96
CA ALA A 608 0.14 15.48 -5.11
C ALA A 608 0.72 16.05 -3.80
N SER A 609 1.25 15.18 -2.92
CA SER A 609 1.72 15.57 -1.59
C SER A 609 2.95 14.76 -1.16
N ASN A 610 3.88 15.40 -0.45
CA ASN A 610 5.02 14.76 0.20
C ASN A 610 4.92 14.92 1.72
N ARG A 611 5.32 13.89 2.47
CA ARG A 611 5.25 13.91 3.94
C ARG A 611 6.36 13.08 4.60
N ILE A 612 6.73 13.43 5.83
CA ILE A 612 7.65 12.68 6.68
C ILE A 612 7.36 12.95 8.16
N ALA A 613 7.79 12.03 9.03
CA ALA A 613 7.89 12.24 10.46
C ALA A 613 9.31 11.92 10.93
N TRP A 614 9.94 12.84 11.66
CA TRP A 614 11.24 12.64 12.31
C TRP A 614 11.04 12.46 13.81
N SER A 615 11.62 11.41 14.41
CA SER A 615 11.74 11.31 15.86
C SER A 615 13.02 12.01 16.34
N ALA A 616 12.90 12.83 17.38
CA ALA A 616 14.02 13.51 18.04
C ALA A 616 14.25 13.03 19.48
N GLY A 617 13.41 12.11 19.99
CA GLY A 617 13.46 11.59 21.36
C GLY A 617 13.24 12.62 22.48
N SER A 618 13.02 13.89 22.13
CA SER A 618 13.03 15.05 23.02
C SER A 618 12.26 16.22 22.38
N ASN A 619 11.92 17.25 23.15
CA ASN A 619 11.20 18.42 22.63
C ASN A 619 12.07 19.20 21.64
N ILE A 620 11.55 19.39 20.42
CA ILE A 620 12.28 19.97 19.30
C ILE A 620 12.26 21.50 19.41
N ALA A 621 13.42 22.09 19.70
CA ALA A 621 13.58 23.54 19.73
C ALA A 621 13.31 24.16 18.35
N PRO A 622 12.64 25.34 18.27
CA PRO A 622 12.36 25.99 16.98
C PRO A 622 13.60 26.23 16.10
N SER A 623 14.75 26.50 16.72
CA SER A 623 16.04 26.68 16.04
C SER A 623 16.58 25.43 15.34
N ALA A 624 16.11 24.23 15.72
CA ALA A 624 16.52 22.98 15.08
C ALA A 624 15.70 22.65 13.82
N VAL A 625 14.54 23.29 13.61
CA VAL A 625 13.59 22.94 12.53
C VAL A 625 14.20 23.11 11.14
N ASP A 626 15.00 24.15 10.91
CA ASP A 626 15.71 24.39 9.64
C ASP A 626 16.61 23.19 9.25
N GLY A 627 17.19 22.50 10.23
CA GLY A 627 17.97 21.28 10.02
C GLY A 627 17.10 20.10 9.60
N TYR A 628 15.94 19.90 10.25
CA TYR A 628 14.97 18.88 9.87
C TYR A 628 14.34 19.13 8.49
N ILE A 629 14.14 20.39 8.08
CA ILE A 629 13.70 20.74 6.72
C ILE A 629 14.74 20.28 5.68
N ARG A 630 16.02 20.60 5.90
CA ARG A 630 17.12 20.16 5.02
C ARG A 630 17.24 18.63 4.97
N ASN A 631 17.13 17.96 6.12
CA ASN A 631 17.18 16.49 6.20
C ASN A 631 15.98 15.83 5.52
N THR A 632 14.78 16.38 5.68
CA THR A 632 13.55 15.95 4.98
C THR A 632 13.74 15.97 3.47
N PHE A 633 14.21 17.10 2.96
CA PHE A 633 14.38 17.26 1.52
C PHE A 633 15.50 16.37 0.97
N ASN A 634 16.64 16.29 1.68
CA ASN A 634 17.73 15.37 1.35
C ASN A 634 17.21 13.92 1.25
N TYR A 635 16.39 13.46 2.20
CA TYR A 635 15.77 12.14 2.16
C TYR A 635 14.85 11.96 0.95
N TRP A 636 13.98 12.94 0.65
CA TRP A 636 13.07 12.88 -0.51
C TRP A 636 13.81 12.77 -1.85
N ILE A 637 14.97 13.42 -2.01
CA ILE A 637 15.75 13.37 -3.27
C ILE A 637 16.79 12.24 -3.31
N GLN A 638 17.18 11.67 -2.17
CA GLN A 638 18.16 10.60 -2.08
C GLN A 638 17.71 9.33 -2.83
N ALA A 639 16.39 9.11 -2.95
CA ALA A 639 15.82 8.00 -3.69
C ALA A 639 16.34 7.88 -5.13
N ALA A 640 16.53 9.00 -5.85
CA ALA A 640 17.11 9.01 -7.19
C ALA A 640 18.57 8.50 -7.19
N LYS A 641 19.37 8.92 -6.21
CA LYS A 641 20.77 8.48 -6.04
C LYS A 641 20.90 7.00 -5.66
N GLN A 642 19.94 6.44 -4.92
CA GLN A 642 19.97 5.04 -4.46
C GLN A 642 19.34 4.05 -5.47
N GLN A 643 18.19 4.40 -6.01
CA GLN A 643 17.38 3.50 -6.84
C GLN A 643 17.67 3.66 -8.32
N GLY A 644 18.01 4.88 -8.75
CA GLY A 644 18.10 5.28 -10.14
C GLY A 644 16.76 5.83 -10.60
N ALA A 645 16.72 7.11 -10.93
CA ALA A 645 15.56 7.74 -11.57
C ALA A 645 15.78 7.85 -13.08
N GLY A 646 14.67 7.78 -13.82
CA GLY A 646 14.56 8.23 -15.21
C GLY A 646 13.47 9.30 -15.33
N ASN A 647 13.24 9.82 -16.53
CA ASN A 647 12.23 10.86 -16.76
C ASN A 647 10.78 10.35 -16.78
N VAL A 648 10.54 9.09 -16.40
CA VAL A 648 9.21 8.47 -16.27
C VAL A 648 9.11 7.82 -14.90
N TYR A 649 8.04 8.12 -14.16
CA TYR A 649 7.78 7.50 -12.86
C TYR A 649 7.19 6.11 -13.03
N ASN A 650 7.95 5.10 -12.62
CA ASN A 650 7.60 3.68 -12.71
C ASN A 650 7.95 2.90 -11.43
N ASN A 651 8.36 3.61 -10.37
CA ASN A 651 8.89 3.05 -9.14
C ASN A 651 8.44 3.90 -7.94
N SER A 652 7.59 3.36 -7.08
CA SER A 652 7.04 4.08 -5.92
C SER A 652 8.06 4.43 -4.85
N ALA A 653 9.27 3.84 -4.87
CA ALA A 653 10.39 4.33 -4.06
C ALA A 653 10.83 5.76 -4.46
N LEU A 654 10.55 6.18 -5.70
CA LEU A 654 10.83 7.53 -6.19
C LEU A 654 9.67 8.51 -5.91
N TYR A 655 8.61 8.12 -5.19
CA TYR A 655 7.40 8.95 -5.00
C TYR A 655 7.71 10.39 -4.57
N SER A 656 8.49 10.58 -3.50
CA SER A 656 8.81 11.92 -3.03
C SER A 656 9.70 12.69 -4.00
N PHE A 657 10.66 12.02 -4.65
CA PHE A 657 11.49 12.62 -5.69
C PHE A 657 10.67 13.03 -6.91
N ALA A 658 9.68 12.23 -7.32
CA ALA A 658 8.80 12.49 -8.46
C ALA A 658 8.01 13.79 -8.28
N ASN A 659 7.45 14.02 -7.09
CA ASN A 659 6.74 15.27 -6.78
C ASN A 659 7.69 16.49 -6.70
N VAL A 660 8.97 16.32 -6.34
CA VAL A 660 9.98 17.40 -6.47
C VAL A 660 10.35 17.65 -7.93
N ALA A 661 10.48 16.58 -8.73
CA ALA A 661 11.03 16.59 -10.08
C ALA A 661 10.00 16.83 -11.21
N PHE A 662 8.70 16.75 -10.93
CA PHE A 662 7.66 16.83 -11.97
C PHE A 662 7.60 18.23 -12.57
N SER A 663 7.98 18.34 -13.84
CA SER A 663 8.30 19.60 -14.51
C SER A 663 7.13 20.59 -14.57
N LYS A 664 5.90 20.07 -14.50
CA LYS A 664 4.64 20.83 -14.59
C LYS A 664 4.16 21.47 -13.29
N ILE A 665 4.80 21.18 -12.15
CA ILE A 665 4.43 21.84 -10.88
C ILE A 665 4.98 23.27 -10.87
N THR A 666 4.06 24.22 -10.69
CA THR A 666 4.33 25.67 -10.65
C THR A 666 4.19 26.27 -9.25
N LYS A 667 3.51 25.59 -8.32
CA LYS A 667 3.28 26.08 -6.95
C LYS A 667 3.50 24.99 -5.91
N ILE A 668 3.96 25.40 -4.74
CA ILE A 668 4.14 24.57 -3.55
C ILE A 668 3.66 25.33 -2.31
N GLY A 669 3.23 24.59 -1.29
CA GLY A 669 3.18 25.08 0.09
C GLY A 669 3.47 23.95 1.06
N CYS A 670 4.18 24.25 2.14
CA CYS A 670 4.58 23.26 3.15
C CYS A 670 4.17 23.70 4.56
N GLY A 671 4.03 22.74 5.46
CA GLY A 671 3.62 22.95 6.85
C GLY A 671 4.26 21.92 7.77
N TYR A 672 4.52 22.28 9.02
CA TYR A 672 5.12 21.37 10.00
C TYR A 672 4.45 21.43 11.37
N LYS A 673 4.64 20.38 12.20
CA LYS A 673 4.23 20.40 13.61
C LYS A 673 5.12 19.51 14.46
N ALA A 674 5.55 20.04 15.61
CA ALA A 674 6.21 19.25 16.64
C ALA A 674 5.14 18.65 17.58
N CYS A 675 5.16 17.33 17.76
CA CYS A 675 4.21 16.59 18.59
C CYS A 675 4.93 15.45 19.34
N GLY A 676 4.93 15.49 20.68
CA GLY A 676 5.45 14.39 21.52
C GLY A 676 6.88 13.94 21.17
N GLY A 677 7.79 14.89 20.91
CA GLY A 677 9.18 14.61 20.51
C GLY A 677 9.39 14.15 19.06
N ASN A 678 8.36 14.26 18.21
CA ASN A 678 8.45 14.05 16.76
C ASN A 678 8.16 15.35 15.99
N LEU A 679 8.74 15.52 14.80
CA LEU A 679 8.40 16.59 13.85
C LEU A 679 7.75 16.00 12.60
N TYR A 680 6.51 16.36 12.34
CA TYR A 680 5.80 16.07 11.10
C TYR A 680 6.03 17.21 10.12
N ILE A 681 6.43 16.91 8.89
CA ILE A 681 6.60 17.88 7.79
C ILE A 681 5.80 17.38 6.59
N ASN A 682 4.95 18.25 6.02
CA ASN A 682 4.18 17.99 4.80
C ASN A 682 4.44 19.10 3.77
N CYS A 683 4.35 18.76 2.48
CA CYS A 683 4.31 19.69 1.35
C CYS A 683 3.22 19.26 0.37
N VAL A 684 2.51 20.24 -0.20
CA VAL A 684 1.45 20.08 -1.20
C VAL A 684 1.87 20.82 -2.48
N TYR A 685 1.51 20.26 -3.63
CA TYR A 685 1.93 20.73 -4.95
C TYR A 685 0.72 21.00 -5.86
N SER A 686 0.80 21.98 -6.76
CA SER A 686 -0.35 22.34 -7.63
C SER A 686 -0.77 21.26 -8.63
N VAL A 687 0.09 20.31 -8.95
CA VAL A 687 -0.19 19.23 -9.92
C VAL A 687 0.44 17.93 -9.46
N ASN A 688 -0.23 16.80 -9.74
CA ASN A 688 0.24 15.48 -9.35
C ASN A 688 1.24 14.87 -10.35
N GLY A 689 2.44 14.51 -9.89
CA GLY A 689 3.47 13.84 -10.71
C GLY A 689 3.63 12.34 -10.50
N ALA A 690 3.01 11.75 -9.47
CA ALA A 690 3.36 10.42 -8.96
C ALA A 690 2.40 9.29 -9.36
N TYR A 691 1.85 9.33 -10.59
CA TYR A 691 1.11 8.20 -11.17
C TYR A 691 2.03 7.32 -12.03
N THR A 692 1.93 5.99 -11.90
CA THR A 692 2.72 5.03 -12.68
C THR A 692 2.55 5.27 -14.18
N GLY A 693 3.65 5.50 -14.89
CA GLY A 693 3.68 5.86 -16.31
C GLY A 693 3.77 7.37 -16.61
N THR A 694 3.64 8.25 -15.61
CA THR A 694 3.78 9.70 -15.81
C THR A 694 5.20 10.07 -16.24
N VAL A 695 5.31 10.78 -17.37
CA VAL A 695 6.53 11.48 -17.77
C VAL A 695 6.76 12.64 -16.80
N LEU A 696 7.81 12.53 -15.99
CA LEU A 696 8.17 13.52 -14.97
C LEU A 696 8.76 14.79 -15.59
N TRP A 697 9.55 14.65 -16.66
CA TRP A 697 10.04 15.77 -17.45
C TRP A 697 10.33 15.33 -18.88
N GLU A 698 10.37 16.29 -19.80
CA GLU A 698 10.77 16.07 -21.18
C GLU A 698 12.29 16.21 -21.29
N ASN A 699 12.97 15.22 -21.88
CA ASN A 699 14.41 15.30 -22.11
C ASN A 699 14.68 16.39 -23.16
N GLY A 700 15.55 17.35 -22.84
CA GLY A 700 15.83 18.50 -23.70
C GLY A 700 16.71 19.53 -22.98
N SER A 701 17.06 20.62 -23.67
CA SER A 701 17.86 21.68 -23.05
C SER A 701 17.01 22.51 -22.07
N ALA A 702 17.57 22.83 -20.90
CA ALA A 702 17.03 23.90 -20.06
C ALA A 702 16.92 25.23 -20.86
N CYS A 703 15.91 26.04 -20.54
CA CYS A 703 15.61 27.27 -21.29
C CYS A 703 16.78 28.27 -21.27
N GLN A 704 17.00 28.98 -22.37
CA GLN A 704 17.93 30.11 -22.46
C GLN A 704 17.23 31.42 -22.83
N LYS A 705 15.96 31.36 -23.24
CA LYS A 705 15.07 32.48 -23.53
C LYS A 705 13.62 32.07 -23.30
N ASP A 706 12.72 33.06 -23.15
CA ASP A 706 11.30 32.86 -22.88
C ASP A 706 10.63 31.87 -23.84
N GLN A 707 10.97 31.92 -25.14
CA GLN A 707 10.36 31.08 -26.17
C GLN A 707 10.70 29.57 -26.05
N ASP A 708 11.66 29.20 -25.21
CA ASP A 708 11.96 27.79 -24.92
C ASP A 708 10.97 27.20 -23.89
N CYS A 709 10.24 28.06 -23.15
CA CYS A 709 9.27 27.68 -22.12
C CYS A 709 7.87 27.56 -22.73
N THR A 710 7.50 26.32 -23.10
CA THR A 710 6.41 26.02 -24.03
C THR A 710 5.23 25.27 -23.42
N LEU A 711 5.14 25.22 -22.08
CA LEU A 711 4.08 24.48 -21.35
C LEU A 711 2.96 25.37 -20.80
N TYR A 712 3.23 26.64 -20.50
CA TYR A 712 2.24 27.63 -20.03
C TYR A 712 2.34 28.90 -20.88
N GLU A 713 1.20 29.56 -21.15
CA GLU A 713 1.18 30.79 -21.95
C GLU A 713 1.95 31.92 -21.22
N ASP A 714 2.58 32.80 -21.99
CA ASP A 714 3.41 33.92 -21.50
C ASP A 714 4.49 33.53 -20.46
N SER A 715 5.00 32.30 -20.54
CA SER A 715 6.11 31.83 -19.70
C SER A 715 7.39 32.61 -19.98
N LYS A 716 8.19 32.84 -18.93
CA LYS A 716 9.54 33.41 -19.04
C LYS A 716 10.61 32.37 -18.71
N CYS A 717 11.84 32.63 -19.13
CA CYS A 717 13.01 31.88 -18.70
C CYS A 717 13.86 32.72 -17.71
N GLU A 718 14.04 32.21 -16.50
CA GLU A 718 14.84 32.85 -15.44
C GLU A 718 15.77 31.79 -14.83
N ASP A 719 17.07 32.07 -14.78
CA ASP A 719 18.10 31.15 -14.28
C ASP A 719 17.99 29.70 -14.80
N ARG A 720 17.64 29.55 -16.09
CA ARG A 720 17.47 28.27 -16.79
C ARG A 720 16.24 27.45 -16.34
N LEU A 721 15.37 28.01 -15.51
CA LEU A 721 14.04 27.49 -15.19
C LEU A 721 12.95 28.32 -15.87
N CYS A 722 11.82 27.69 -16.17
CA CYS A 722 10.66 28.39 -16.70
C CYS A 722 9.80 28.98 -15.57
N ILE A 723 9.35 30.22 -15.70
CA ILE A 723 8.37 30.83 -14.80
C ILE A 723 7.04 30.91 -15.53
N ALA A 724 5.98 30.42 -14.89
CA ALA A 724 4.62 30.53 -15.38
C ALA A 724 3.94 31.75 -14.75
N PRO A 725 3.11 32.52 -15.47
CA PRO A 725 2.41 33.68 -14.88
C PRO A 725 1.40 33.26 -13.79
N LYS A 726 0.96 34.21 -12.95
CA LYS A 726 0.07 33.90 -11.80
C LYS A 726 -1.25 33.24 -12.19
N ASP A 727 -1.78 33.58 -13.37
CA ASP A 727 -3.00 33.02 -13.97
C ASP A 727 -2.70 31.96 -15.06
N ALA A 728 -1.57 31.25 -14.94
CA ALA A 728 -1.02 30.37 -15.96
C ALA A 728 -2.00 29.29 -16.47
N LYS A 729 -2.51 29.54 -17.68
CA LYS A 729 -3.13 28.54 -18.53
C LYS A 729 -2.05 27.71 -19.21
N LEU A 730 -2.26 26.40 -19.34
CA LEU A 730 -1.39 25.55 -20.15
C LEU A 730 -1.34 26.09 -21.58
N ALA A 731 -0.17 26.06 -22.22
CA ALA A 731 0.12 26.52 -23.58
C ALA A 731 -0.48 25.64 -24.69
N VAL A 732 -1.70 25.16 -24.45
CA VAL A 732 -2.67 24.75 -25.47
C VAL A 732 -3.41 25.97 -26.04
N GLY A 733 -2.70 27.09 -26.19
CA GLY A 733 -2.89 27.99 -27.31
C GLY A 733 -2.57 27.26 -28.63
N GLY A 734 -3.41 27.46 -29.64
CA GLY A 734 -3.33 26.75 -30.92
C GLY A 734 -4.61 26.89 -31.72
N SER A 735 -4.57 26.56 -33.01
CA SER A 735 -5.77 26.62 -33.85
C SER A 735 -6.84 25.63 -33.40
N ASP A 736 -8.09 25.97 -33.72
CA ASP A 736 -9.25 25.07 -33.68
C ASP A 736 -9.81 24.90 -35.10
N LYS A 737 -8.98 24.38 -36.01
CA LYS A 737 -9.34 24.18 -37.43
C LYS A 737 -9.77 22.74 -37.71
N MET A 738 -9.37 21.76 -36.91
CA MET A 738 -9.79 20.36 -37.07
C MET A 738 -11.26 20.16 -36.67
N CYS A 739 -11.75 20.85 -35.64
CA CYS A 739 -13.14 20.74 -35.18
C CYS A 739 -13.70 22.10 -34.71
N PRO A 740 -13.83 23.14 -35.57
CA PRO A 740 -14.17 24.53 -35.22
C PRO A 740 -15.56 24.76 -34.56
N LYS A 741 -16.31 23.69 -34.25
CA LYS A 741 -17.53 23.71 -33.45
C LYS A 741 -17.29 23.30 -31.98
N ASN A 742 -16.13 22.75 -31.66
CA ASN A 742 -15.82 22.06 -30.41
C ASN A 742 -14.82 22.88 -29.57
N LYS A 743 -15.36 23.83 -28.78
CA LYS A 743 -14.57 24.64 -27.86
C LYS A 743 -13.85 23.76 -26.81
N ASN A 744 -12.79 24.32 -26.21
CA ASN A 744 -12.01 23.76 -25.09
C ASN A 744 -11.02 22.62 -25.41
N LEU A 745 -10.80 22.26 -26.69
CA LEU A 745 -9.71 21.35 -27.08
C LEU A 745 -9.13 21.80 -28.42
N ASN A 746 -7.83 22.10 -28.50
CA ASN A 746 -7.20 22.62 -29.73
C ASN A 746 -6.63 21.52 -30.65
N ASP A 747 -6.21 21.88 -31.86
CA ASP A 747 -5.67 20.96 -32.87
C ASP A 747 -4.40 20.22 -32.41
N LYS A 748 -3.53 20.88 -31.64
CA LYS A 748 -2.28 20.28 -31.12
C LYS A 748 -2.55 19.24 -30.04
N ALA A 749 -3.56 19.47 -29.19
CA ALA A 749 -4.02 18.50 -28.20
C ALA A 749 -4.68 17.28 -28.87
N ARG A 750 -5.50 17.51 -29.92
CA ARG A 750 -6.09 16.44 -30.75
C ARG A 750 -4.99 15.59 -31.41
N GLN A 751 -3.99 16.24 -32.02
CA GLN A 751 -2.88 15.54 -32.67
C GLN A 751 -2.05 14.72 -31.67
N ASN A 752 -1.67 15.30 -30.52
CA ASN A 752 -0.94 14.58 -29.47
C ASN A 752 -1.70 13.33 -28.95
N LEU A 753 -3.03 13.42 -28.81
CA LEU A 753 -3.88 12.28 -28.44
C LEU A 753 -3.87 11.19 -29.51
N VAL A 754 -4.03 11.56 -30.79
CA VAL A 754 -4.02 10.64 -31.94
C VAL A 754 -2.66 9.96 -32.10
N ASP A 755 -1.57 10.70 -32.05
CA ASP A 755 -0.21 10.17 -32.23
C ASP A 755 0.19 9.24 -31.08
N THR A 756 -0.21 9.55 -29.85
CA THR A 756 -0.01 8.65 -28.69
C THR A 756 -0.75 7.32 -28.90
N HIS A 757 -2.02 7.36 -29.34
CA HIS A 757 -2.80 6.15 -29.63
C HIS A 757 -2.23 5.36 -30.81
N ASN A 758 -1.74 6.02 -31.86
CA ASN A 758 -1.14 5.37 -33.02
C ASN A 758 0.21 4.72 -32.66
N LYS A 759 1.03 5.39 -31.86
CA LYS A 759 2.31 4.84 -31.37
C LYS A 759 2.11 3.58 -30.52
N LEU A 760 1.11 3.57 -29.63
CA LEU A 760 0.73 2.39 -28.85
C LEU A 760 0.21 1.24 -29.76
N ARG A 761 -0.60 1.56 -30.78
CA ARG A 761 -1.09 0.59 -31.79
C ARG A 761 0.02 -0.03 -32.67
N CYS A 762 1.14 0.67 -32.88
CA CYS A 762 2.30 0.11 -33.59
C CYS A 762 3.05 -0.93 -32.76
N VAL A 763 3.12 -0.77 -31.43
CA VAL A 763 3.79 -1.75 -30.54
C VAL A 763 3.04 -3.08 -30.52
N SER A 764 1.70 -3.06 -30.53
CA SER A 764 0.84 -4.26 -30.55
C SER A 764 0.74 -4.95 -31.92
N ARG A 765 1.81 -4.92 -32.73
CA ARG A 765 1.93 -5.63 -34.02
C ARG A 765 3.22 -6.47 -34.15
N VAL A 766 4.01 -6.56 -33.09
CA VAL A 766 5.32 -7.26 -33.08
C VAL A 766 5.40 -8.23 -31.87
N SER A 767 4.27 -8.85 -31.53
CA SER A 767 4.08 -9.78 -30.41
C SER A 767 3.05 -10.84 -30.75
#